data_AF-A0AAW2W4P0-F1
#
_entry.id   AF-A0AAW2W4P0-F1
#
_cell.length_a   1.000
_cell.length_b   1.000
_cell.length_c   1.000
_cell.angle_alpha   90.00
_cell.angle_beta   90.00
_cell.angle_gamma   90.00
#
_symmetry.space_group_name_H-M   'P 1'
#
loop_
_entity.id
_entity.type
_entity.pdbx_description
1 polymer ?
#
loop_
_entity_poly.entity_id
_entity_poly.type
_entity_poly.pdbx_seq_one_letter_code
_entity_poly.pdbx_strand_id
1 'polypeptide(L)'
;MEEIQSQSDHYRSSSSSASSPASRVPSSNFFYLRKPGALRQPISFEDSPDWDDTDIEVKVEQGGADSIRTATTPVSPSLSKLNSGSLPSPPLPEGAIVARKIAGASLVWRDLTVTIKGKRKYSDKVVKSSNGYALPGTMTVIMGPAKSGKSTLIRALAGRLPDSARIYGEVFVNGVKSRMPYGSYGFVERETTLIGSLTVREYLYYSALLQLPGFLSKKRSAVEDAILAMSLGDYANKLIGGHCYMKGLPSGERRRVTIARELVMRPHILFIDEPLYHLDSVSALLMMVTLKKLANTGCTLIFTIYQSSTEVFGLFDRICLLSNGNTLFFGETLACLQHFSNAGFPCPIMQSPSDHFLRAINTDFDRIIAMCKNWQDDHGELSSVNMDTAVAIRTLEATYKSSADAAAVENMILKLTDKEGPTLKSKGKANFVAKIAVLTWRSLLIMSREWKYYWLRLILYMFLALCIGTMFSGLGHSLSSVGTRVAAVFVFVSFTSLLSIAGVPAQLKEIKIYACEEANQHSGTFVFLIGQLLSSIPFLFLLSVSSSLVFYFLIGLRDDFSLLMYFTLNFFMCLLVNEGLVLLVATICQNIFWSIIMLVTIHMVMMLSAGYFRIRSALPRPVWMYPVSYIAFHTYSIQGLLENEYIGTSFAVGQVRSLSGYQALQSAYDISADVNSKWGNLLVLFLMAVGYRILVFILLQFRVRKTLSLRCLFRCNQNTNNPR
;
A
#
# COMPACT_ATOMS: atom_id res chain seq x y z
N MET A 1 -2.09 -53.41 -8.53
CA MET A 1 -0.95 -52.92 -9.30
C MET A 1 -0.43 -51.69 -8.56
N GLU A 2 0.14 -51.89 -7.37
CA GLU A 2 1.54 -52.30 -7.12
C GLU A 2 2.50 -51.23 -7.64
N GLU A 3 2.98 -50.36 -6.73
CA GLU A 3 4.29 -50.42 -6.04
C GLU A 3 5.35 -49.69 -6.86
N ILE A 4 6.11 -48.73 -6.34
CA ILE A 4 7.17 -48.78 -5.31
C ILE A 4 7.27 -47.33 -4.76
N GLN A 5 7.20 -46.93 -3.48
CA GLN A 5 7.70 -47.38 -2.17
C GLN A 5 9.18 -47.06 -1.86
N SER A 6 9.37 -46.20 -0.84
CA SER A 6 10.47 -46.09 0.15
C SER A 6 10.69 -44.60 0.46
N GLN A 7 10.80 -44.12 1.69
CA GLN A 7 11.04 -44.75 2.98
C GLN A 7 10.59 -43.76 4.08
N SER A 8 9.68 -44.19 4.94
CA SER A 8 9.48 -43.61 6.27
C SER A 8 8.97 -44.73 7.16
N ASP A 9 9.77 -45.13 8.15
CA ASP A 9 9.25 -45.69 9.40
C ASP A 9 10.39 -45.85 10.39
N HIS A 10 10.25 -45.22 11.56
CA HIS A 10 10.54 -45.90 12.82
C HIS A 10 9.72 -45.31 13.98
N TYR A 11 8.76 -46.14 14.42
CA TYR A 11 8.34 -46.43 15.80
C TYR A 11 7.66 -45.33 16.64
N ARG A 12 6.60 -45.60 17.41
CA ARG A 12 5.58 -46.68 17.52
C ARG A 12 4.61 -46.20 18.61
N SER A 13 3.31 -46.37 18.43
CA SER A 13 2.33 -46.38 19.52
C SER A 13 1.42 -47.60 19.34
N SER A 14 1.25 -48.39 20.38
CA SER A 14 0.35 -49.55 20.48
C SER A 14 -0.60 -49.27 21.66
N SER A 15 -1.89 -48.99 21.39
CA SER A 15 -3.04 -49.95 21.39
C SER A 15 -3.41 -50.40 22.82
N SER A 16 -4.65 -50.50 23.29
CA SER A 16 -5.99 -50.67 22.68
C SER A 16 -7.01 -50.81 23.82
N SER A 17 -8.29 -50.46 23.60
CA SER A 17 -9.45 -51.35 23.88
C SER A 17 -10.79 -50.62 23.73
N ALA A 18 -11.74 -51.32 23.10
CA ALA A 18 -13.16 -51.00 23.11
C ALA A 18 -13.94 -52.31 23.38
N SER A 19 -14.81 -52.31 24.40
CA SER A 19 -15.95 -53.23 24.54
C SER A 19 -16.94 -52.66 25.58
N SER A 20 -18.23 -52.70 25.24
CA SER A 20 -19.40 -52.24 26.02
C SER A 20 -20.17 -53.48 26.58
N PRO A 21 -21.35 -53.40 27.26
CA PRO A 21 -22.09 -52.28 27.89
C PRO A 21 -22.70 -52.60 29.30
N ALA A 22 -23.40 -51.61 29.86
CA ALA A 22 -24.57 -51.71 30.77
C ALA A 22 -24.41 -51.52 32.31
N SER A 23 -25.04 -50.43 32.78
CA SER A 23 -25.97 -50.32 33.94
C SER A 23 -25.59 -49.42 35.13
N ARG A 24 -26.48 -48.44 35.36
CA ARG A 24 -26.91 -47.76 36.62
C ARG A 24 -26.10 -46.61 37.26
N VAL A 25 -26.61 -45.37 37.01
CA VAL A 25 -27.10 -44.31 37.95
C VAL A 25 -26.10 -43.64 38.95
N PRO A 26 -26.21 -42.31 39.20
CA PRO A 26 -25.07 -41.41 39.31
C PRO A 26 -24.73 -40.96 40.74
N SER A 27 -23.50 -40.50 40.94
CA SER A 27 -23.13 -39.66 42.09
C SER A 27 -22.36 -38.42 41.64
N SER A 28 -22.76 -37.33 42.26
CA SER A 28 -22.59 -35.93 41.91
C SER A 28 -21.28 -35.29 42.40
N ASN A 29 -20.93 -34.20 41.71
CA ASN A 29 -20.18 -33.02 42.18
C ASN A 29 -18.66 -33.19 42.38
N PHE A 30 -17.87 -32.33 41.75
CA PHE A 30 -16.97 -31.39 42.45
C PHE A 30 -16.34 -30.39 41.45
N PHE A 31 -16.90 -29.19 41.38
CA PHE A 31 -16.13 -27.96 41.19
C PHE A 31 -15.77 -27.41 42.57
N TYR A 32 -14.56 -26.90 42.71
CA TYR A 32 -14.00 -26.37 43.96
C TYR A 32 -14.80 -25.18 44.47
N LEU A 33 -15.54 -25.40 45.56
CA LEU A 33 -16.00 -24.33 46.45
C LEU A 33 -15.09 -24.26 47.69
N ARG A 34 -14.66 -23.05 47.99
CA ARG A 34 -13.82 -22.66 49.13
C ARG A 34 -14.59 -22.84 50.45
N LYS A 35 -13.99 -23.49 51.46
CA LYS A 35 -14.52 -23.51 52.84
C LYS A 35 -14.18 -22.20 53.59
N PRO A 36 -15.08 -21.69 54.45
CA PRO A 36 -14.81 -20.57 55.34
C PRO A 36 -14.22 -21.03 56.69
N GLY A 37 -13.34 -20.21 57.28
CA GLY A 37 -12.92 -20.32 58.68
C GLY A 37 -11.59 -21.07 58.91
N ALA A 38 -10.47 -20.34 58.80
CA ALA A 38 -9.23 -20.65 59.53
C ALA A 38 -8.44 -19.35 59.73
N LEU A 39 -7.96 -19.13 60.95
CA LEU A 39 -7.25 -17.91 61.39
C LEU A 39 -6.00 -17.63 60.52
N ARG A 40 -5.78 -16.34 60.22
CA ARG A 40 -4.56 -15.83 59.57
C ARG A 40 -3.35 -15.92 60.51
N GLN A 41 -2.25 -16.47 60.02
CA GLN A 41 -0.90 -15.99 60.34
C GLN A 41 -0.31 -15.34 59.07
N PRO A 42 0.36 -14.19 59.14
CA PRO A 42 0.99 -13.58 57.97
C PRO A 42 2.32 -14.27 57.70
N ILE A 43 2.54 -14.78 56.50
CA ILE A 43 3.84 -15.33 56.09
C ILE A 43 4.49 -14.40 55.07
N SER A 44 5.80 -14.29 55.30
CA SER A 44 6.83 -13.38 54.80
C SER A 44 6.96 -13.29 53.27
N PHE A 45 7.56 -12.18 52.86
CA PHE A 45 7.94 -11.84 51.49
C PHE A 45 9.34 -12.40 51.19
N GLU A 46 9.52 -13.70 51.31
CA GLU A 46 10.75 -14.42 50.94
C GLU A 46 10.31 -15.75 50.31
N ASP A 47 10.28 -15.77 48.98
CA ASP A 47 10.38 -16.96 48.10
C ASP A 47 9.93 -16.51 46.70
N SER A 48 10.84 -15.83 45.98
CA SER A 48 10.75 -15.71 44.51
C SER A 48 11.75 -16.69 43.89
N PRO A 49 11.44 -17.35 42.77
CA PRO A 49 12.36 -18.28 42.13
C PRO A 49 13.50 -17.52 41.45
N ASP A 50 14.75 -17.93 41.73
CA ASP A 50 15.96 -17.49 41.07
C ASP A 50 15.91 -17.79 39.56
N TRP A 51 16.28 -16.80 38.74
CA TRP A 51 16.56 -16.99 37.31
C TRP A 51 18.07 -17.11 37.14
N ASP A 52 18.53 -18.26 36.65
CA ASP A 52 19.92 -18.52 36.28
C ASP A 52 20.42 -17.52 35.22
N ASP A 53 21.44 -16.75 35.58
CA ASP A 53 22.23 -15.94 34.65
C ASP A 53 23.11 -16.87 33.79
N THR A 54 22.90 -16.82 32.47
CA THR A 54 23.78 -17.48 31.50
C THR A 54 24.81 -16.47 31.01
N ASP A 55 26.03 -16.59 31.53
CA ASP A 55 27.21 -15.86 31.07
C ASP A 55 27.56 -16.22 29.62
N ILE A 56 27.63 -15.22 28.74
CA ILE A 56 28.27 -15.33 27.42
C ILE A 56 29.62 -14.61 27.48
N GLU A 57 30.69 -15.40 27.48
CA GLU A 57 32.07 -14.95 27.33
C GLU A 57 32.30 -14.24 25.98
N VAL A 58 32.80 -13.00 26.02
CA VAL A 58 33.49 -12.39 24.88
C VAL A 58 34.91 -12.04 25.29
N LYS A 59 35.83 -12.78 24.70
CA LYS A 59 37.29 -12.70 24.78
C LYS A 59 37.78 -11.41 24.12
N VAL A 60 38.49 -10.55 24.87
CA VAL A 60 39.30 -9.46 24.32
C VAL A 60 40.71 -9.59 24.88
N GLU A 61 41.69 -9.62 23.98
CA GLU A 61 43.12 -9.82 24.25
C GLU A 61 43.74 -8.69 25.07
N GLN A 62 44.70 -9.08 25.92
CA GLN A 62 45.49 -8.25 26.81
C GLN A 62 46.59 -7.48 26.06
N GLY A 63 46.89 -6.28 26.56
CA GLY A 63 48.15 -5.59 26.30
C GLY A 63 48.44 -4.50 27.33
N GLY A 64 49.27 -4.82 28.32
CA GLY A 64 50.29 -3.91 28.89
C GLY A 64 49.86 -2.90 29.97
N ALA A 65 50.52 -2.98 31.12
CA ALA A 65 50.39 -2.15 32.31
C ALA A 65 50.88 -0.70 32.14
N ASP A 66 50.33 0.24 32.93
CA ASP A 66 51.10 0.96 33.97
C ASP A 66 50.28 2.03 34.74
N SER A 67 50.23 1.83 36.06
CA SER A 67 50.39 2.82 37.14
C SER A 67 49.30 3.86 37.56
N ILE A 68 48.77 3.60 38.78
CA ILE A 68 48.65 4.49 39.96
C ILE A 68 47.80 5.79 39.87
N ARG A 69 46.62 5.84 40.52
CA ARG A 69 46.41 6.50 41.84
C ARG A 69 44.96 6.37 42.36
N THR A 70 44.92 6.08 43.65
CA THR A 70 43.85 5.84 44.62
C THR A 70 42.83 6.98 44.76
N ALA A 71 41.54 6.64 44.84
CA ALA A 71 40.48 7.49 45.36
C ALA A 71 39.80 6.80 46.55
N THR A 72 39.88 7.44 47.72
CA THR A 72 39.14 7.12 48.94
C THR A 72 37.88 8.00 49.02
N THR A 73 36.71 7.38 49.02
CA THR A 73 35.45 7.98 49.47
C THR A 73 35.33 7.88 50.99
N PRO A 74 34.62 8.79 51.67
CA PRO A 74 33.34 8.32 52.22
C PRO A 74 32.18 9.33 52.28
N VAL A 75 30.99 8.77 52.05
CA VAL A 75 29.71 8.92 52.79
C VAL A 75 29.14 10.33 53.05
N SER A 76 28.01 10.58 52.41
CA SER A 76 27.05 11.66 52.66
C SER A 76 26.07 11.36 53.81
N PRO A 77 25.66 12.37 54.60
CA PRO A 77 24.41 12.32 55.35
C PRO A 77 23.30 13.18 54.70
N SER A 78 22.08 12.82 55.06
CA SER A 78 20.77 13.38 54.69
C SER A 78 20.49 14.77 55.29
N LEU A 79 19.52 15.50 54.70
CA LEU A 79 18.26 15.99 55.33
C LEU A 79 17.72 17.31 54.71
N SER A 80 16.45 17.27 54.27
CA SER A 80 15.36 18.27 54.39
C SER A 80 15.46 19.78 54.06
N LYS A 81 14.43 20.24 53.31
CA LYS A 81 13.66 21.51 53.40
C LYS A 81 14.39 22.86 53.36
N LEU A 82 14.12 23.70 52.35
CA LEU A 82 13.21 24.88 52.41
C LEU A 82 13.26 25.74 51.12
N ASN A 83 12.29 26.64 51.03
CA ASN A 83 11.77 27.40 49.88
C ASN A 83 12.65 28.50 49.26
N SER A 84 12.22 28.88 48.05
CA SER A 84 12.13 30.24 47.47
C SER A 84 13.42 31.04 47.23
N GLY A 85 13.75 31.20 45.95
CA GLY A 85 14.65 32.23 45.44
C GLY A 85 14.72 32.14 43.91
N SER A 86 13.94 32.97 43.22
CA SER A 86 14.01 33.14 41.76
C SER A 86 15.35 33.74 41.36
N LEU A 87 16.13 33.03 40.54
CA LEU A 87 17.22 33.58 39.75
C LEU A 87 16.99 33.28 38.26
N PRO A 88 17.36 34.22 37.37
CA PRO A 88 16.99 34.18 35.96
C PRO A 88 17.75 33.07 35.22
N SER A 89 17.02 32.32 34.40
CA SER A 89 17.62 31.34 33.48
C SER A 89 18.57 32.01 32.49
N PRO A 90 19.70 31.39 32.14
CA PRO A 90 20.65 31.92 31.17
C PRO A 90 20.03 32.02 29.76
N PRO A 91 20.47 32.96 28.92
CA PRO A 91 19.89 33.17 27.60
C PRO A 91 20.16 31.96 26.70
N LEU A 92 19.08 31.35 26.21
CA LEU A 92 19.12 30.33 25.18
C LEU A 92 19.68 30.92 23.87
N PRO A 93 20.45 30.16 23.08
CA PRO A 93 21.03 30.65 21.84
C PRO A 93 19.94 31.08 20.84
N GLU A 94 20.10 32.28 20.28
CA GLU A 94 19.23 32.88 19.27
C GLU A 94 19.18 32.02 18.00
N GLY A 95 18.12 31.22 17.92
CA GLY A 95 17.81 30.39 16.75
C GLY A 95 16.51 29.61 16.89
N ALA A 96 15.62 30.00 17.82
CA ALA A 96 14.30 29.39 17.93
C ALA A 96 13.46 29.75 16.69
N ILE A 97 13.43 28.83 15.72
CA ILE A 97 12.51 28.89 14.58
C ILE A 97 11.10 28.91 15.15
N VAL A 98 10.51 30.10 15.28
CA VAL A 98 9.12 30.28 15.69
C VAL A 98 8.26 29.52 14.68
N ALA A 99 7.66 28.41 15.12
CA ALA A 99 6.75 27.63 14.29
C ALA A 99 5.65 28.57 13.77
N ARG A 100 5.66 28.82 12.46
CA ARG A 100 4.69 29.72 11.83
C ARG A 100 3.27 29.20 12.09
N LYS A 101 2.42 30.04 12.66
CA LYS A 101 1.03 29.72 12.99
C LYS A 101 0.25 29.35 11.72
N ILE A 102 -0.36 28.17 11.72
CA ILE A 102 -1.26 27.73 10.64
C ILE A 102 -2.63 28.36 10.92
N ALA A 103 -3.21 29.05 9.94
CA ALA A 103 -4.60 29.49 10.05
C ALA A 103 -5.49 28.24 10.09
N GLY A 104 -6.10 27.90 11.21
CA GLY A 104 -7.01 26.74 11.27
C GLY A 104 -8.34 26.99 10.58
N ALA A 105 -9.10 25.92 10.34
CA ALA A 105 -10.48 26.01 9.87
C ALA A 105 -11.42 25.18 10.75
N SER A 106 -12.59 25.73 11.05
CA SER A 106 -13.64 24.99 11.74
C SER A 106 -14.38 24.09 10.75
N LEU A 107 -14.69 22.87 11.18
CA LEU A 107 -15.47 21.91 10.42
C LEU A 107 -16.73 21.58 11.22
N VAL A 108 -17.89 21.59 10.58
CA VAL A 108 -19.16 21.23 11.21
C VAL A 108 -19.88 20.25 10.30
N TRP A 109 -20.49 19.22 10.86
CA TRP A 109 -21.37 18.31 10.12
C TRP A 109 -22.70 18.15 10.84
N ARG A 110 -23.78 18.22 10.07
CA ARG A 110 -25.16 18.17 10.55
C ARG A 110 -25.95 17.10 9.79
N ASP A 111 -26.66 16.27 10.56
CA ASP A 111 -27.50 15.15 10.17
C ASP A 111 -26.85 14.24 9.12
N LEU A 112 -25.54 14.03 9.27
CA LEU A 112 -24.74 13.34 8.27
C LEU A 112 -25.09 11.84 8.27
N THR A 113 -25.70 11.40 7.18
CA THR A 113 -26.07 9.99 6.95
C THR A 113 -25.37 9.48 5.71
N VAL A 114 -24.70 8.35 5.84
CA VAL A 114 -24.01 7.70 4.72
C VAL A 114 -24.66 6.36 4.43
N THR A 115 -25.18 6.20 3.23
CA THR A 115 -25.65 4.90 2.73
C THR A 115 -24.68 4.37 1.69
N ILE A 116 -24.41 3.07 1.72
CA ILE A 116 -23.65 2.41 0.67
C ILE A 116 -24.62 1.48 -0.06
N LYS A 117 -24.67 1.56 -1.39
CA LYS A 117 -25.44 0.59 -2.19
C LYS A 117 -24.80 -0.79 -2.07
N GLY A 118 -25.34 -1.63 -1.20
CA GLY A 118 -24.98 -3.03 -1.07
C GLY A 118 -25.59 -3.90 -2.18
N LYS A 119 -25.13 -5.16 -2.29
CA LYS A 119 -25.75 -6.17 -3.18
C LYS A 119 -27.13 -6.64 -2.70
N ARG A 120 -27.49 -6.41 -1.43
CA ARG A 120 -28.84 -6.67 -0.90
C ARG A 120 -29.73 -5.47 -1.22
N LYS A 121 -31.00 -5.71 -1.57
CA LYS A 121 -32.01 -4.71 -1.99
C LYS A 121 -32.27 -3.57 -0.99
N TYR A 122 -31.69 -3.61 0.21
CA TYR A 122 -31.73 -2.54 1.21
C TYR A 122 -30.38 -1.82 1.27
N SER A 123 -30.41 -0.48 1.16
CA SER A 123 -29.23 0.35 1.43
C SER A 123 -28.94 0.32 2.94
N ASP A 124 -27.88 -0.39 3.36
CA ASP A 124 -27.44 -0.32 4.75
C ASP A 124 -26.90 1.10 5.03
N LYS A 125 -27.56 1.80 5.95
CA LYS A 125 -27.06 3.05 6.53
C LYS A 125 -25.84 2.72 7.38
N VAL A 126 -24.65 3.09 6.89
CA VAL A 126 -23.36 2.83 7.56
C VAL A 126 -23.08 3.86 8.64
N VAL A 127 -23.52 5.11 8.41
CA VAL A 127 -23.54 6.19 9.40
C VAL A 127 -24.95 6.76 9.42
N LYS A 128 -25.53 6.94 10.60
CA LYS A 128 -26.92 7.34 10.82
C LYS A 128 -26.96 8.67 11.57
N SER A 129 -27.38 9.73 10.89
CA SER A 129 -27.62 11.09 11.43
C SER A 129 -26.60 11.53 12.48
N SER A 130 -25.32 11.59 12.09
CA SER A 130 -24.25 12.05 12.98
C SER A 130 -24.16 13.57 12.98
N ASN A 131 -23.99 14.16 14.17
CA ASN A 131 -23.83 15.58 14.42
C ASN A 131 -22.51 15.84 15.16
N GLY A 132 -21.79 16.89 14.79
CA GLY A 132 -20.58 17.28 15.51
C GLY A 132 -19.79 18.39 14.81
N TYR A 133 -18.70 18.79 15.46
CA TYR A 133 -17.82 19.85 14.96
C TYR A 133 -16.36 19.61 15.33
N ALA A 134 -15.44 20.31 14.68
CA ALA A 134 -14.01 20.33 15.01
C ALA A 134 -13.50 21.77 14.93
N LEU A 135 -12.72 22.19 15.93
CA LEU A 135 -12.24 23.56 16.06
C LEU A 135 -10.76 23.68 15.68
N PRO A 136 -10.33 24.84 15.16
CA PRO A 136 -8.93 25.19 15.00
C PRO A 136 -8.10 24.89 16.24
N GLY A 137 -6.98 24.20 16.02
CA GLY A 137 -6.02 23.84 17.05
C GLY A 137 -6.47 22.82 18.10
N THR A 138 -7.53 22.08 17.81
CA THR A 138 -8.00 20.97 18.65
C THR A 138 -7.84 19.63 17.95
N MET A 139 -7.73 18.57 18.77
CA MET A 139 -7.71 17.17 18.34
C MET A 139 -9.08 16.52 18.60
N THR A 140 -9.79 16.20 17.52
CA THR A 140 -11.05 15.46 17.57
C THR A 140 -10.82 14.00 17.19
N VAL A 141 -11.08 13.08 18.12
CA VAL A 141 -10.94 11.64 17.89
C VAL A 141 -12.30 11.00 17.61
N ILE A 142 -12.34 10.10 16.63
CA ILE A 142 -13.50 9.25 16.36
C ILE A 142 -13.16 7.82 16.79
N MET A 143 -13.85 7.32 17.81
CA MET A 143 -13.58 6.02 18.44
C MET A 143 -14.82 5.10 18.37
N GLY A 144 -14.59 3.79 18.36
CA GLY A 144 -15.65 2.79 18.24
C GLY A 144 -15.16 1.44 17.73
N PRO A 145 -15.99 0.38 17.78
CA PRO A 145 -15.61 -0.97 17.39
C PRO A 145 -15.42 -1.11 15.88
N ALA A 146 -14.90 -2.26 15.45
CA ALA A 146 -14.76 -2.57 14.03
C ALA A 146 -16.13 -2.44 13.33
N LYS A 147 -16.14 -1.94 12.09
CA LYS A 147 -17.37 -1.74 11.29
C LYS A 147 -18.40 -0.75 11.87
N SER A 148 -18.06 0.05 12.89
CA SER A 148 -18.98 1.07 13.42
C SER A 148 -19.21 2.28 12.52
N GLY A 149 -18.45 2.42 11.42
CA GLY A 149 -18.56 3.53 10.47
C GLY A 149 -17.50 4.62 10.59
N LYS A 150 -16.52 4.51 11.51
CA LYS A 150 -15.45 5.53 11.74
C LYS A 150 -14.75 6.00 10.47
N SER A 151 -14.15 5.06 9.74
CA SER A 151 -13.42 5.37 8.51
C SER A 151 -14.36 5.79 7.36
N THR A 152 -15.65 5.51 7.46
CA THR A 152 -16.66 5.99 6.51
C THR A 152 -17.04 7.44 6.84
N LEU A 153 -17.21 7.78 8.12
CA LEU A 153 -17.48 9.14 8.59
C LEU A 153 -16.34 10.07 8.20
N ILE A 154 -15.08 9.74 8.53
CA ILE A 154 -13.94 10.61 8.20
C ILE A 154 -13.78 10.81 6.69
N ARG A 155 -14.05 9.79 5.86
CA ARG A 155 -14.06 9.91 4.40
C ARG A 155 -15.23 10.76 3.90
N ALA A 156 -16.38 10.69 4.56
CA ALA A 156 -17.54 11.53 4.24
C ALA A 156 -17.23 13.00 4.49
N LEU A 157 -16.61 13.31 5.63
CA LEU A 157 -16.18 14.66 5.99
C LEU A 157 -15.15 15.22 5.00
N ALA A 158 -14.22 14.39 4.54
CA ALA A 158 -13.25 14.77 3.51
C ALA A 158 -13.83 14.81 2.08
N GLY A 159 -15.09 14.39 1.87
CA GLY A 159 -15.69 14.29 0.54
C GLY A 159 -15.08 13.19 -0.35
N ARG A 160 -14.49 12.15 0.25
CA ARG A 160 -13.76 11.04 -0.41
C ARG A 160 -14.51 9.70 -0.37
N LEU A 161 -15.84 9.75 -0.28
CA LEU A 161 -16.66 8.54 -0.30
C LEU A 161 -16.73 7.93 -1.69
N PRO A 162 -16.95 6.60 -1.78
CA PRO A 162 -17.07 5.95 -3.06
C PRO A 162 -18.31 6.39 -3.84
N ASP A 163 -18.27 6.35 -5.17
CA ASP A 163 -19.45 6.65 -6.02
C ASP A 163 -20.66 5.76 -5.70
N SER A 164 -20.41 4.58 -5.11
CA SER A 164 -21.44 3.67 -4.61
C SER A 164 -22.12 4.14 -3.31
N ALA A 165 -21.56 5.15 -2.64
CA ALA A 165 -22.07 5.73 -1.42
C ALA A 165 -22.79 7.06 -1.69
N ARG A 166 -23.87 7.30 -0.97
CA ARG A 166 -24.59 8.58 -0.96
C ARG A 166 -24.49 9.20 0.42
N ILE A 167 -24.23 10.51 0.41
CA ILE A 167 -24.18 11.35 1.60
C ILE A 167 -25.49 12.13 1.65
N TYR A 168 -26.17 12.08 2.78
CA TYR A 168 -27.27 12.96 3.15
C TYR A 168 -26.82 13.80 4.35
N GLY A 169 -27.36 14.99 4.51
CA GLY A 169 -26.92 15.97 5.50
C GLY A 169 -25.95 17.00 4.92
N GLU A 170 -25.35 17.79 5.79
CA GLU A 170 -24.61 18.98 5.42
C GLU A 170 -23.26 19.05 6.14
N VAL A 171 -22.24 19.53 5.42
CA VAL A 171 -20.90 19.77 5.96
C VAL A 171 -20.56 21.23 5.68
N PHE A 172 -20.21 21.95 6.74
CA PHE A 172 -19.85 23.36 6.72
C PHE A 172 -18.38 23.53 7.09
N VAL A 173 -17.70 24.43 6.38
CA VAL A 173 -16.31 24.79 6.63
C VAL A 173 -16.28 26.29 6.88
N ASN A 174 -15.90 26.70 8.09
CA ASN A 174 -16.01 28.10 8.53
C ASN A 174 -17.42 28.71 8.29
N GLY A 175 -18.47 27.97 8.64
CA GLY A 175 -19.86 28.39 8.47
C GLY A 175 -20.41 28.27 7.05
N VAL A 176 -19.56 28.10 6.04
CA VAL A 176 -20.00 28.00 4.64
C VAL A 176 -20.20 26.55 4.21
N LYS A 177 -21.36 26.24 3.64
CA LYS A 177 -21.65 24.94 3.02
C LYS A 177 -20.86 24.81 1.72
N SER A 178 -19.67 24.23 1.79
CA SER A 178 -18.79 24.11 0.62
C SER A 178 -17.96 22.83 0.65
N ARG A 179 -17.66 22.30 -0.54
CA ARG A 179 -16.65 21.26 -0.69
C ARG A 179 -15.28 21.88 -0.44
N MET A 180 -14.46 21.20 0.35
CA MET A 180 -13.12 21.67 0.66
C MET A 180 -12.28 21.79 -0.63
N PRO A 181 -11.71 22.98 -0.93
CA PRO A 181 -10.92 23.17 -2.14
C PRO A 181 -9.59 22.42 -2.08
N TYR A 182 -9.00 22.16 -3.25
CA TYR A 182 -7.71 21.47 -3.34
C TYR A 182 -6.62 22.20 -2.53
N GLY A 183 -5.92 21.44 -1.67
CA GLY A 183 -4.85 21.93 -0.81
C GLY A 183 -5.30 22.55 0.52
N SER A 184 -6.61 22.64 0.79
CA SER A 184 -7.11 23.14 2.06
C SER A 184 -7.16 22.08 3.16
N TYR A 185 -7.24 20.81 2.78
CA TYR A 185 -7.18 19.67 3.68
C TYR A 185 -6.13 18.65 3.23
N GLY A 186 -5.62 17.87 4.19
CA GLY A 186 -4.79 16.69 3.94
C GLY A 186 -5.52 15.45 4.42
N PHE A 187 -5.32 14.30 3.75
CA PHE A 187 -5.91 13.04 4.19
C PHE A 187 -4.87 11.93 4.14
N VAL A 188 -4.66 11.30 5.29
CA VAL A 188 -3.71 10.20 5.48
C VAL A 188 -4.50 8.89 5.58
N GLU A 189 -4.26 7.99 4.64
CA GLU A 189 -4.87 6.66 4.62
C GLU A 189 -4.29 5.74 5.71
N ARG A 190 -5.02 4.67 6.06
CA ARG A 190 -4.56 3.67 7.03
C ARG A 190 -3.27 2.99 6.57
N GLU A 191 -3.21 2.55 5.31
CA GLU A 191 -2.05 1.89 4.73
C GLU A 191 -1.00 2.93 4.26
N THR A 192 0.27 2.68 4.57
CA THR A 192 1.36 3.57 4.16
C THR A 192 1.94 3.11 2.83
N THR A 193 1.83 3.95 1.80
CA THR A 193 2.45 3.71 0.49
C THR A 193 3.62 4.67 0.29
N LEU A 194 4.84 4.18 0.53
CA LEU A 194 6.06 4.98 0.43
C LEU A 194 7.02 4.40 -0.60
N ILE A 195 7.81 5.27 -1.22
CA ILE A 195 8.84 4.89 -2.17
C ILE A 195 10.12 4.59 -1.39
N GLY A 196 10.44 3.31 -1.24
CA GLY A 196 11.54 2.86 -0.39
C GLY A 196 12.96 3.25 -0.85
N SER A 197 13.14 3.52 -2.15
CA SER A 197 14.41 3.87 -2.80
C SER A 197 14.81 5.35 -2.64
N LEU A 198 13.94 6.15 -2.02
CA LEU A 198 14.18 7.58 -1.77
C LEU A 198 14.50 7.83 -0.30
N THR A 199 15.25 8.90 -0.04
CA THR A 199 15.38 9.43 1.31
C THR A 199 14.11 10.18 1.73
N VAL A 200 13.92 10.40 3.03
CA VAL A 200 12.76 11.16 3.53
C VAL A 200 12.69 12.55 2.91
N ARG A 201 13.80 13.28 2.88
CA ARG A 201 13.88 14.63 2.30
C ARG A 201 13.60 14.63 0.80
N GLU A 202 14.18 13.68 0.06
CA GLU A 202 13.89 13.52 -1.37
C GLU A 202 12.41 13.23 -1.62
N TYR A 203 11.83 12.28 -0.88
CA TYR A 203 10.42 11.90 -1.02
C TYR A 203 9.47 13.08 -0.76
N LEU A 204 9.70 13.84 0.31
CA LEU A 204 8.91 15.02 0.63
C LEU A 204 9.12 16.15 -0.38
N TYR A 205 10.34 16.31 -0.88
CA TYR A 205 10.65 17.29 -1.92
C TYR A 205 9.95 16.97 -3.25
N TYR A 206 9.91 15.70 -3.66
CA TYR A 206 9.11 15.30 -4.82
C TYR A 206 7.62 15.54 -4.61
N SER A 207 7.10 15.26 -3.41
CA SER A 207 5.72 15.58 -3.05
C SER A 207 5.45 17.09 -3.19
N ALA A 208 6.35 17.93 -2.68
CA ALA A 208 6.26 19.39 -2.81
C ALA A 208 6.26 19.86 -4.26
N LEU A 209 7.09 19.25 -5.11
CA LEU A 209 7.17 19.58 -6.53
C LEU A 209 5.85 19.29 -7.28
N LEU A 210 5.19 18.18 -6.94
CA LEU A 210 3.91 17.78 -7.54
C LEU A 210 2.71 18.58 -7.00
N GLN A 211 2.73 18.89 -5.70
CA GLN A 211 1.59 19.46 -5.00
C GLN A 211 1.53 20.99 -5.04
N LEU A 212 2.66 21.68 -4.86
CA LEU A 212 2.73 23.15 -4.72
C LEU A 212 3.06 23.86 -6.05
N PRO A 213 2.38 24.97 -6.38
CA PRO A 213 2.83 25.88 -7.42
C PRO A 213 3.97 26.80 -6.92
N GLY A 214 4.68 27.44 -7.85
CA GLY A 214 5.68 28.48 -7.55
C GLY A 214 7.14 28.01 -7.51
N PHE A 215 8.02 28.90 -7.01
CA PHE A 215 9.48 28.75 -7.02
C PHE A 215 10.01 27.61 -6.13
N LEU A 216 11.14 27.02 -6.54
CA LEU A 216 11.79 25.90 -5.86
C LEU A 216 12.18 26.20 -4.41
N SER A 217 12.64 27.41 -4.11
CA SER A 217 13.03 27.82 -2.74
C SER A 217 11.86 27.70 -1.75
N LYS A 218 10.66 28.16 -2.14
CA LYS A 218 9.45 28.06 -1.31
C LYS A 218 9.05 26.59 -1.06
N LYS A 219 9.26 25.72 -2.05
CA LYS A 219 9.00 24.29 -1.94
C LYS A 219 9.98 23.62 -0.98
N ARG A 220 11.27 23.97 -1.05
CA ARG A 220 12.29 23.45 -0.13
C ARG A 220 12.00 23.86 1.31
N SER A 221 11.68 25.13 1.56
CA SER A 221 11.29 25.58 2.90
C SER A 221 10.05 24.85 3.43
N ALA A 222 9.03 24.60 2.59
CA ALA A 222 7.85 23.83 3.00
C ALA A 222 8.18 22.38 3.40
N VAL A 223 9.19 21.78 2.79
CA VAL A 223 9.66 20.44 3.14
C VAL A 223 10.39 20.44 4.47
N GLU A 224 11.30 21.38 4.69
CA GLU A 224 12.00 21.50 5.98
C GLU A 224 11.01 21.78 7.12
N ASP A 225 10.01 22.63 6.89
CA ASP A 225 8.93 22.87 7.86
C ASP A 225 8.17 21.58 8.20
N ALA A 226 7.86 20.75 7.20
CA ALA A 226 7.16 19.48 7.41
C ALA A 226 8.02 18.44 8.15
N ILE A 227 9.33 18.40 7.89
CA ILE A 227 10.29 17.54 8.60
C ILE A 227 10.38 17.96 10.07
N LEU A 228 10.46 19.26 10.34
CA LEU A 228 10.50 19.81 11.70
C LEU A 228 9.19 19.56 12.45
N ALA A 229 8.03 19.78 11.80
CA ALA A 229 6.72 19.57 12.42
C ALA A 229 6.47 18.12 12.85
N MET A 230 7.11 17.15 12.19
CA MET A 230 7.00 15.73 12.49
C MET A 230 8.19 15.15 13.26
N SER A 231 9.11 16.01 13.74
CA SER A 231 10.32 15.59 14.45
C SER A 231 11.13 14.53 13.67
N LEU A 232 11.30 14.73 12.36
CA LEU A 232 11.98 13.80 11.44
C LEU A 232 13.41 14.24 11.07
N GLY A 233 13.99 15.19 11.81
CA GLY A 233 15.30 15.78 11.50
C GLY A 233 16.41 14.72 11.34
N ASP A 234 16.51 13.81 12.30
CA ASP A 234 17.55 12.77 12.33
C ASP A 234 17.41 11.76 11.18
N TYR A 235 16.19 11.56 10.69
CA TYR A 235 15.87 10.60 9.61
C TYR A 235 15.77 11.26 8.24
N ALA A 236 15.93 12.58 8.13
CA ALA A 236 15.69 13.33 6.90
C ALA A 236 16.49 12.80 5.69
N ASN A 237 17.73 12.37 5.91
CA ASN A 237 18.62 11.89 4.85
C ASN A 237 18.71 10.35 4.77
N LYS A 238 17.89 9.62 5.55
CA LYS A 238 17.90 8.15 5.56
C LYS A 238 16.90 7.58 4.55
N LEU A 239 17.24 6.44 3.94
CA LEU A 239 16.40 5.72 3.00
C LEU A 239 15.16 5.12 3.68
N ILE A 240 13.98 5.30 3.08
CA ILE A 240 12.71 4.85 3.64
C ILE A 240 12.61 3.32 3.72
N GLY A 241 12.92 2.64 2.61
CA GLY A 241 12.74 1.19 2.47
C GLY A 241 13.95 0.35 2.85
N GLY A 242 15.09 1.00 3.12
CA GLY A 242 16.37 0.33 3.30
C GLY A 242 16.94 -0.25 2.00
N HIS A 243 18.12 -0.85 2.10
CA HIS A 243 18.79 -1.59 1.03
C HIS A 243 19.28 -2.94 1.58
N CYS A 244 19.78 -3.86 0.74
CA CYS A 244 20.17 -5.23 1.14
C CYS A 244 20.92 -5.33 2.48
N TYR A 245 21.74 -4.34 2.81
CA TYR A 245 22.53 -4.28 4.05
C TYR A 245 22.14 -3.13 5.00
N MET A 246 21.22 -2.25 4.61
CA MET A 246 20.82 -1.07 5.38
C MET A 246 19.38 -1.20 5.85
N LYS A 247 19.17 -1.19 7.17
CA LYS A 247 17.83 -1.19 7.77
C LYS A 247 17.07 0.09 7.35
N GLY A 248 15.86 -0.10 6.84
CA GLY A 248 14.95 0.99 6.50
C GLY A 248 14.46 1.76 7.73
N LEU A 249 13.55 2.71 7.50
CA LEU A 249 12.93 3.46 8.60
C LEU A 249 12.02 2.54 9.45
N PRO A 250 12.01 2.71 10.79
CA PRO A 250 11.03 2.08 11.68
C PRO A 250 9.59 2.40 11.25
N SER A 251 8.61 1.56 11.65
CA SER A 251 7.19 1.73 11.29
C SER A 251 6.64 3.08 11.74
N GLY A 252 6.97 3.52 12.97
CA GLY A 252 6.62 4.83 13.51
C GLY A 252 7.10 5.99 12.66
N GLU A 253 8.38 5.97 12.27
CA GLU A 253 8.97 7.00 11.40
C GLU A 253 8.31 7.02 10.02
N ARG A 254 8.08 5.84 9.42
CA ARG A 254 7.36 5.74 8.14
C ARG A 254 5.95 6.33 8.22
N ARG A 255 5.27 6.13 9.35
CA ARG A 255 3.95 6.73 9.57
C ARG A 255 4.06 8.25 9.64
N ARG A 256 5.04 8.80 10.36
CA ARG A 256 5.29 10.25 10.42
C ARG A 256 5.63 10.83 9.05
N VAL A 257 6.43 10.15 8.23
CA VAL A 257 6.74 10.55 6.85
C VAL A 257 5.47 10.64 5.99
N THR A 258 4.54 9.70 6.18
CA THR A 258 3.25 9.71 5.44
C THR A 258 2.41 10.94 5.82
N ILE A 259 2.41 11.34 7.09
CA ILE A 259 1.71 12.54 7.53
C ILE A 259 2.46 13.81 7.06
N ALA A 260 3.79 13.81 7.15
CA ALA A 260 4.65 14.91 6.68
C ALA A 260 4.41 15.21 5.18
N ARG A 261 4.20 14.17 4.36
CA ARG A 261 3.85 14.31 2.94
C ARG A 261 2.60 15.17 2.70
N GLU A 262 1.57 14.98 3.51
CA GLU A 262 0.34 15.79 3.42
C GLU A 262 0.52 17.18 4.04
N LEU A 263 1.41 17.32 5.02
CA LEU A 263 1.76 18.60 5.65
C LEU A 263 2.53 19.56 4.75
N VAL A 264 3.19 19.07 3.69
CA VAL A 264 3.87 19.92 2.70
C VAL A 264 2.94 20.98 2.12
N MET A 265 1.66 20.64 1.91
CA MET A 265 0.64 21.59 1.44
C MET A 265 0.21 22.61 2.50
N ARG A 266 0.64 22.48 3.76
CA ARG A 266 0.19 23.23 4.93
C ARG A 266 -1.34 23.26 5.05
N PRO A 267 -2.01 22.09 5.15
CA PRO A 267 -3.46 22.03 5.18
C PRO A 267 -4.03 22.70 6.44
N HIS A 268 -5.23 23.26 6.34
CA HIS A 268 -5.96 23.85 7.47
C HIS A 268 -6.61 22.76 8.33
N ILE A 269 -7.04 21.67 7.69
CA ILE A 269 -7.66 20.49 8.31
C ILE A 269 -6.88 19.25 7.88
N LEU A 270 -6.50 18.41 8.84
CA LEU A 270 -5.81 17.15 8.56
C LEU A 270 -6.65 15.98 9.07
N PHE A 271 -7.03 15.11 8.14
CA PHE A 271 -7.73 13.86 8.41
C PHE A 271 -6.76 12.69 8.44
N ILE A 272 -6.80 11.86 9.48
CA ILE A 272 -5.94 10.67 9.59
C ILE A 272 -6.76 9.43 9.94
N ASP A 273 -6.79 8.44 9.05
CA ASP A 273 -7.45 7.16 9.32
C ASP A 273 -6.47 6.25 10.09
N GLU A 274 -6.70 6.07 11.39
CA GLU A 274 -5.91 5.26 12.33
C GLU A 274 -4.41 5.60 12.36
N PRO A 275 -3.99 6.68 13.06
CA PRO A 275 -2.58 7.08 13.14
C PRO A 275 -1.72 6.02 13.83
N LEU A 276 -2.29 5.26 14.77
CA LEU A 276 -1.58 4.30 15.64
C LEU A 276 -1.45 2.89 15.06
N TYR A 277 -1.84 2.70 13.80
CA TYR A 277 -1.86 1.39 13.16
C TYR A 277 -0.45 0.80 13.03
N HIS A 278 -0.22 -0.39 13.61
CA HIS A 278 1.07 -1.09 13.67
C HIS A 278 2.21 -0.31 14.37
N LEU A 279 1.88 0.47 15.39
CA LEU A 279 2.86 1.14 16.25
C LEU A 279 2.96 0.44 17.60
N ASP A 280 4.17 0.39 18.14
CA ASP A 280 4.44 0.11 19.54
C ASP A 280 3.95 1.25 20.44
N SER A 281 3.81 0.98 21.74
CA SER A 281 3.28 1.94 22.72
C SER A 281 4.09 3.24 22.79
N VAL A 282 5.43 3.15 22.74
CA VAL A 282 6.33 4.31 22.80
C VAL A 282 6.19 5.16 21.54
N SER A 283 6.29 4.55 20.35
CA SER A 283 6.08 5.27 19.08
C SER A 283 4.67 5.85 18.96
N ALA A 284 3.66 5.17 19.51
CA ALA A 284 2.28 5.65 19.54
C ALA A 284 2.15 6.92 20.38
N LEU A 285 2.72 6.95 21.60
CA LEU A 285 2.71 8.14 22.44
C LEU A 285 3.45 9.30 21.76
N LEU A 286 4.65 9.04 21.22
CA LEU A 286 5.44 10.05 20.51
C LEU A 286 4.68 10.63 19.31
N MET A 287 3.99 9.78 18.54
CA MET A 287 3.12 10.20 17.44
C MET A 287 2.02 11.16 17.93
N MET A 288 1.31 10.80 19.01
CA MET A 288 0.20 11.61 19.52
C MET A 288 0.67 12.93 20.12
N VAL A 289 1.81 12.95 20.82
CA VAL A 289 2.43 14.18 21.31
C VAL A 289 2.82 15.09 20.14
N THR A 290 3.37 14.52 19.06
CA THR A 290 3.73 15.28 17.86
C THR A 290 2.49 15.86 17.17
N LEU A 291 1.40 15.08 17.07
CA LEU A 291 0.11 15.56 16.56
C LEU A 291 -0.50 16.65 17.46
N LYS A 292 -0.36 16.54 18.78
CA LYS A 292 -0.82 17.59 19.72
C LYS A 292 -0.06 18.89 19.52
N LYS A 293 1.28 18.81 19.37
CA LYS A 293 2.12 19.98 19.03
C LYS A 293 1.68 20.61 17.70
N LEU A 294 1.39 19.78 16.69
CA LEU A 294 0.88 20.25 15.40
C LEU A 294 -0.50 20.93 15.54
N ALA A 295 -1.42 20.36 16.31
CA ALA A 295 -2.72 20.99 16.59
C ALA A 295 -2.52 22.37 17.23
N ASN A 296 -1.66 22.49 18.24
CA ASN A 296 -1.38 23.77 18.91
C ASN A 296 -0.87 24.88 17.97
N THR A 297 -0.31 24.54 16.80
CA THR A 297 0.05 25.55 15.77
C THR A 297 -1.16 26.19 15.07
N GLY A 298 -2.37 25.66 15.30
CA GLY A 298 -3.64 26.10 14.73
C GLY A 298 -4.28 25.11 13.76
N CYS A 299 -3.63 24.00 13.41
CA CYS A 299 -4.20 22.99 12.51
C CYS A 299 -5.36 22.22 13.17
N THR A 300 -6.46 22.01 12.44
CA THR A 300 -7.59 21.20 12.92
C THR A 300 -7.31 19.73 12.64
N LEU A 301 -7.21 18.90 13.68
CA LEU A 301 -6.90 17.48 13.53
C LEU A 301 -8.14 16.61 13.80
N ILE A 302 -8.48 15.77 12.84
CA ILE A 302 -9.54 14.76 12.98
C ILE A 302 -8.96 13.41 12.63
N PHE A 303 -9.05 12.45 13.55
CA PHE A 303 -8.51 11.12 13.30
C PHE A 303 -9.35 10.03 13.94
N THR A 304 -9.27 8.83 13.36
CA THR A 304 -9.96 7.64 13.88
C THR A 304 -9.01 6.84 14.77
N ILE A 305 -9.49 6.31 15.89
CA ILE A 305 -8.74 5.36 16.73
C ILE A 305 -9.61 4.15 17.00
N TYR A 306 -8.98 2.98 17.02
CA TYR A 306 -9.61 1.77 17.53
C TYR A 306 -9.48 1.72 19.05
N GLN A 307 -8.27 1.55 19.57
CA GLN A 307 -7.94 1.47 21.00
C GLN A 307 -6.74 2.37 21.30
N SER A 308 -6.65 2.91 22.52
CA SER A 308 -5.54 3.75 22.97
C SER A 308 -5.15 3.43 24.42
N SER A 309 -3.91 3.71 24.79
CA SER A 309 -3.49 3.75 26.20
C SER A 309 -4.12 4.93 26.95
N THR A 310 -4.11 4.88 28.28
CA THR A 310 -4.61 5.95 29.14
C THR A 310 -3.87 7.27 28.92
N GLU A 311 -2.54 7.22 28.72
CA GLU A 311 -1.72 8.41 28.43
C GLU A 311 -2.15 9.08 27.13
N VAL A 312 -2.36 8.29 26.08
CA VAL A 312 -2.84 8.81 24.78
C VAL A 312 -4.26 9.35 24.90
N PHE A 313 -5.12 8.70 25.68
CA PHE A 313 -6.48 9.14 25.92
C PHE A 313 -6.53 10.53 26.56
N GLY A 314 -5.62 10.83 27.48
CA GLY A 314 -5.49 12.15 28.12
C GLY A 314 -5.11 13.30 27.18
N LEU A 315 -4.63 13.02 25.96
CA LEU A 315 -4.23 14.06 24.99
C LEU A 315 -5.38 14.57 24.12
N PHE A 316 -6.52 13.87 24.10
CA PHE A 316 -7.65 14.20 23.24
C PHE A 316 -8.46 15.37 23.79
N ASP A 317 -8.79 16.34 22.93
CA ASP A 317 -9.66 17.45 23.32
C ASP A 317 -11.14 17.05 23.25
N ARG A 318 -11.51 16.35 22.17
CA ARG A 318 -12.90 15.94 21.89
C ARG A 318 -12.97 14.52 21.38
N ILE A 319 -14.02 13.80 21.78
CA ILE A 319 -14.27 12.41 21.39
C ILE A 319 -15.65 12.25 20.76
N CYS A 320 -15.71 11.50 19.66
CA CYS A 320 -16.91 11.05 18.98
C CYS A 320 -16.98 9.52 19.09
N LEU A 321 -17.91 9.00 19.89
CA LEU A 321 -18.13 7.56 20.02
C LEU A 321 -19.19 7.07 19.04
N LEU A 322 -18.81 6.10 18.21
CA LEU A 322 -19.67 5.49 17.21
C LEU A 322 -19.84 4.00 17.45
N SER A 323 -21.10 3.52 17.44
CA SER A 323 -21.41 2.08 17.37
C SER A 323 -22.53 1.82 16.36
N ASN A 324 -22.35 0.82 15.49
CA ASN A 324 -23.33 0.44 14.44
C ASN A 324 -23.91 1.62 13.62
N GLY A 325 -23.07 2.63 13.36
CA GLY A 325 -23.40 3.85 12.64
C GLY A 325 -24.08 4.95 13.46
N ASN A 326 -24.51 4.67 14.70
CA ASN A 326 -25.10 5.64 15.60
C ASN A 326 -24.01 6.39 16.38
N THR A 327 -24.25 7.68 16.64
CA THR A 327 -23.41 8.49 17.53
C THR A 327 -23.90 8.32 18.96
N LEU A 328 -23.07 7.74 19.82
CA LEU A 328 -23.41 7.47 21.22
C LEU A 328 -23.05 8.63 22.14
N PHE A 329 -22.00 9.36 21.79
CA PHE A 329 -21.55 10.54 22.50
C PHE A 329 -20.68 11.38 21.57
N PHE A 330 -20.81 12.70 21.66
CA PHE A 330 -19.89 13.65 21.07
C PHE A 330 -19.68 14.81 22.03
N GLY A 331 -18.43 15.12 22.39
CA GLY A 331 -18.15 16.14 23.39
C GLY A 331 -16.71 16.15 23.85
N GLU A 332 -16.46 16.78 25.01
CA GLU A 332 -15.15 16.77 25.66
C GLU A 332 -14.81 15.39 26.22
N THR A 333 -13.52 15.06 26.21
CA THR A 333 -13.05 13.73 26.65
C THR A 333 -13.44 13.42 28.10
N LEU A 334 -13.40 14.42 28.99
CA LEU A 334 -13.80 14.26 30.40
C LEU A 334 -15.31 14.10 30.58
N ALA A 335 -16.11 14.83 29.78
CA ALA A 335 -17.57 14.70 29.80
C ALA A 335 -18.03 13.30 29.35
N CYS A 336 -17.25 12.63 28.48
CA CYS A 336 -17.51 11.25 28.07
C CYS A 336 -17.50 10.27 29.26
N LEU A 337 -16.59 10.44 30.23
CA LEU A 337 -16.54 9.61 31.43
C LEU A 337 -17.79 9.80 32.30
N GLN A 338 -18.23 11.05 32.45
CA GLN A 338 -19.44 11.40 33.19
C GLN A 338 -20.69 10.83 32.51
N HIS A 339 -20.77 10.90 31.17
CA HIS A 339 -21.86 10.32 30.39
C HIS A 339 -22.02 8.82 30.63
N PHE A 340 -20.92 8.07 30.62
CA PHE A 340 -20.95 6.63 30.93
C PHE A 340 -21.39 6.34 32.36
N SER A 341 -20.94 7.14 33.33
CA SER A 341 -21.40 7.03 34.72
C SER A 341 -22.91 7.29 34.85
N ASN A 342 -23.42 8.33 34.20
CA ASN A 342 -24.84 8.70 34.23
C ASN A 342 -25.73 7.66 33.54
N ALA A 343 -25.21 6.97 32.52
CA ALA A 343 -25.91 5.87 31.86
C ALA A 343 -25.89 4.56 32.67
N GLY A 344 -25.24 4.51 33.84
CA GLY A 344 -25.14 3.33 34.69
C GLY A 344 -23.94 2.42 34.39
N PHE A 345 -22.97 2.89 33.61
CA PHE A 345 -21.78 2.13 33.21
C PHE A 345 -20.47 2.84 33.60
N PRO A 346 -20.24 3.13 34.89
CA PRO A 346 -19.02 3.82 35.33
C PRO A 346 -17.76 3.02 34.97
N CYS A 347 -16.69 3.74 34.63
CA CYS A 347 -15.40 3.11 34.29
C CYS A 347 -14.76 2.51 35.55
N PRO A 348 -14.32 1.24 35.54
CA PRO A 348 -13.57 0.65 36.64
C PRO A 348 -12.25 1.38 36.90
N ILE A 349 -11.82 1.42 38.17
CA ILE A 349 -10.65 2.20 38.63
C ILE A 349 -9.33 1.72 38.00
N MET A 350 -9.22 0.42 37.69
CA MET A 350 -8.01 -0.19 37.12
C MET A 350 -8.09 -0.46 35.61
N GLN A 351 -9.12 0.04 34.93
CA GLN A 351 -9.29 -0.17 33.49
C GLN A 351 -9.08 1.15 32.74
N SER A 352 -8.41 1.08 31.59
CA SER A 352 -8.28 2.26 30.73
C SER A 352 -9.67 2.68 30.20
N PRO A 353 -10.03 3.97 30.22
CA PRO A 353 -11.33 4.44 29.74
C PRO A 353 -11.66 4.03 28.31
N SER A 354 -10.67 4.11 27.41
CA SER A 354 -10.78 3.68 26.02
C SER A 354 -11.24 2.22 25.88
N ASP A 355 -10.64 1.31 26.64
CA ASP A 355 -10.97 -0.12 26.63
C ASP A 355 -12.37 -0.38 27.22
N HIS A 356 -12.70 0.27 28.32
CA HIS A 356 -14.04 0.20 28.92
C HIS A 356 -15.12 0.65 27.95
N PHE A 357 -14.94 1.80 27.28
CA PHE A 357 -15.89 2.32 26.31
C PHE A 357 -16.09 1.35 25.14
N LEU A 358 -15.01 0.79 24.59
CA LEU A 358 -15.11 -0.15 23.48
C LEU A 358 -15.79 -1.45 23.89
N ARG A 359 -15.49 -1.98 25.09
CA ARG A 359 -16.13 -3.18 25.61
C ARG A 359 -17.63 -2.98 25.80
N ALA A 360 -18.04 -1.84 26.34
CA ALA A 360 -19.43 -1.50 26.58
C ALA A 360 -20.27 -1.26 25.31
N ILE A 361 -19.66 -0.96 24.17
CA ILE A 361 -20.37 -0.61 22.92
C ILE A 361 -20.16 -1.64 21.79
N ASN A 362 -19.44 -2.72 22.05
CA ASN A 362 -19.08 -3.73 21.05
C ASN A 362 -19.87 -5.03 21.22
N THR A 363 -20.86 -5.22 20.35
CA THR A 363 -21.72 -6.42 20.32
C THR A 363 -20.97 -7.72 19.96
N ASP A 364 -19.74 -7.64 19.43
CA ASP A 364 -18.97 -8.84 19.11
C ASP A 364 -18.55 -9.61 20.37
N PHE A 365 -18.41 -8.93 21.52
CA PHE A 365 -18.14 -9.60 22.79
C PHE A 365 -19.29 -10.51 23.23
N ASP A 366 -20.54 -10.08 23.05
CA ASP A 366 -21.71 -10.92 23.37
C ASP A 366 -21.72 -12.22 22.57
N ARG A 367 -21.32 -12.17 21.30
CA ARG A 367 -21.20 -13.37 20.45
C ARG A 367 -20.13 -14.32 20.98
N ILE A 368 -18.99 -13.80 21.40
CA ILE A 368 -17.90 -14.60 21.95
C ILE A 368 -18.32 -15.22 23.28
N ILE A 369 -18.95 -14.44 24.15
CA ILE A 369 -19.47 -14.91 25.44
C ILE A 369 -20.53 -15.99 25.23
N ALA A 370 -21.44 -15.83 24.26
CA ALA A 370 -22.41 -16.86 23.91
C ALA A 370 -21.75 -18.13 23.36
N MET A 371 -20.71 -17.99 22.53
CA MET A 371 -19.90 -19.14 22.10
C MET A 371 -19.27 -19.84 23.31
N CYS A 372 -18.56 -19.11 24.18
CA CYS A 372 -17.93 -19.66 25.38
C CYS A 372 -18.93 -20.39 26.29
N LYS A 373 -20.14 -19.83 26.49
CA LYS A 373 -21.21 -20.50 27.22
C LYS A 373 -21.57 -21.86 26.61
N ASN A 374 -21.75 -21.92 25.28
CA ASN A 374 -22.02 -23.18 24.59
C ASN A 374 -20.88 -24.22 24.70
N TRP A 375 -19.62 -23.79 24.92
CA TRP A 375 -18.50 -24.68 25.22
C TRP A 375 -18.43 -25.10 26.69
N GLN A 376 -18.90 -24.24 27.60
CA GLN A 376 -18.91 -24.49 29.04
C GLN A 376 -20.16 -25.24 29.53
N ASP A 377 -21.21 -25.35 28.72
CA ASP A 377 -22.44 -26.09 29.05
C ASP A 377 -22.19 -27.61 29.26
N ASP A 378 -21.00 -28.14 28.96
CA ASP A 378 -20.56 -29.48 29.38
C ASP A 378 -20.03 -29.53 30.83
N HIS A 379 -19.62 -28.40 31.44
CA HIS A 379 -19.09 -28.33 32.79
C HIS A 379 -19.36 -26.98 33.49
N GLY A 380 -20.61 -26.78 33.96
CA GLY A 380 -20.91 -25.98 35.16
C GLY A 380 -20.90 -24.45 35.06
N GLU A 381 -21.94 -23.85 35.65
CA GLU A 381 -22.36 -22.44 35.62
C GLU A 381 -21.25 -21.40 35.89
N LEU A 382 -20.96 -20.55 34.90
CA LEU A 382 -20.28 -19.28 35.11
C LEU A 382 -21.31 -18.17 35.39
N SER A 383 -21.09 -17.47 36.50
CA SER A 383 -21.97 -16.51 37.15
C SER A 383 -22.44 -15.34 36.28
N SER A 384 -23.67 -14.94 36.62
CA SER A 384 -24.59 -14.03 35.98
C SER A 384 -24.29 -12.55 36.24
N VAL A 385 -23.51 -11.89 35.37
CA VAL A 385 -23.71 -10.46 35.07
C VAL A 385 -23.26 -10.19 33.64
N ASN A 386 -24.11 -10.39 32.64
CA ASN A 386 -23.88 -9.85 31.30
C ASN A 386 -25.18 -9.24 30.81
N MET A 387 -25.33 -7.95 31.07
CA MET A 387 -26.36 -7.13 30.45
C MET A 387 -26.10 -7.10 28.94
N ASP A 388 -27.14 -7.28 28.13
CA ASP A 388 -27.04 -7.30 26.68
C ASP A 388 -26.44 -5.98 26.17
N THR A 389 -25.32 -6.04 25.42
CA THR A 389 -24.62 -4.85 24.91
C THR A 389 -25.54 -4.01 24.03
N ALA A 390 -26.56 -4.62 23.40
CA ALA A 390 -27.57 -3.88 22.65
C ALA A 390 -28.40 -2.94 23.54
N VAL A 391 -28.67 -3.32 24.79
CA VAL A 391 -29.36 -2.46 25.76
C VAL A 391 -28.45 -1.32 26.18
N ALA A 392 -27.17 -1.59 26.47
CA ALA A 392 -26.20 -0.55 26.82
C ALA A 392 -26.03 0.51 25.72
N ILE A 393 -25.98 0.08 24.45
CA ILE A 393 -25.91 1.00 23.30
C ILE A 393 -27.16 1.91 23.24
N ARG A 394 -28.36 1.33 23.43
CA ARG A 394 -29.62 2.09 23.39
C ARG A 394 -29.74 3.07 24.55
N THR A 395 -29.36 2.65 25.76
CA THR A 395 -29.39 3.54 26.92
C THR A 395 -28.39 4.67 26.77
N LEU A 396 -27.16 4.40 26.33
CA LEU A 396 -26.15 5.44 26.05
C LEU A 396 -26.64 6.44 24.99
N GLU A 397 -27.24 5.95 23.90
CA GLU A 397 -27.80 6.80 22.84
C GLU A 397 -28.97 7.66 23.37
N ALA A 398 -29.89 7.08 24.13
CA ALA A 398 -31.03 7.80 24.71
C ALA A 398 -30.57 8.86 25.70
N THR A 399 -29.67 8.50 26.63
CA THR A 399 -29.09 9.41 27.62
C THR A 399 -28.38 10.57 26.95
N TYR A 400 -27.65 10.33 25.85
CA TYR A 400 -26.93 11.39 25.13
C TYR A 400 -27.91 12.35 24.46
N LYS A 401 -28.94 11.84 23.78
CA LYS A 401 -29.96 12.71 23.15
C LYS A 401 -30.71 13.58 24.16
N SER A 402 -30.88 13.10 25.40
CA SER A 402 -31.48 13.87 26.48
C SER A 402 -30.49 14.72 27.28
N SER A 403 -29.18 14.63 27.03
CA SER A 403 -28.17 15.29 27.86
C SER A 403 -27.97 16.76 27.50
N ALA A 404 -27.49 17.53 28.47
CA ALA A 404 -27.08 18.92 28.26
C ALA A 404 -25.92 19.02 27.24
N ASP A 405 -25.07 17.99 27.12
CA ASP A 405 -23.97 17.97 26.17
C ASP A 405 -24.46 17.97 24.72
N ALA A 406 -25.48 17.16 24.40
CA ALA A 406 -26.05 17.15 23.05
C ALA A 406 -26.67 18.51 22.69
N ALA A 407 -27.39 19.14 23.63
CA ALA A 407 -27.92 20.48 23.44
C ALA A 407 -26.81 21.54 23.29
N ALA A 408 -25.71 21.42 24.05
CA ALA A 408 -24.55 22.29 23.92
C ALA A 408 -23.86 22.14 22.55
N VAL A 409 -23.75 20.92 22.04
CA VAL A 409 -23.21 20.62 20.71
C VAL A 409 -24.10 21.21 19.63
N GLU A 410 -25.42 21.05 19.72
CA GLU A 410 -26.37 21.62 18.75
C GLU A 410 -26.31 23.15 18.74
N ASN A 411 -26.28 23.78 19.93
CA ASN A 411 -26.09 25.23 20.06
C ASN A 411 -24.76 25.70 19.45
N MET A 412 -23.69 24.91 19.61
CA MET A 412 -22.39 25.25 19.02
C MET A 412 -22.39 25.08 17.49
N ILE A 413 -23.06 24.04 16.97
CA ILE A 413 -23.27 23.84 15.53
C ILE A 413 -24.00 25.04 14.93
N LEU A 414 -25.08 25.51 15.56
CA LEU A 414 -25.81 26.71 15.11
C LEU A 414 -24.90 27.95 15.14
N LYS A 415 -24.19 28.21 16.24
CA LYS A 415 -23.26 29.34 16.37
C LYS A 415 -22.14 29.34 15.31
N LEU A 416 -21.62 28.16 14.94
CA LEU A 416 -20.57 28.03 13.93
C LEU A 416 -21.12 28.12 12.50
N THR A 417 -22.41 27.81 12.31
CA THR A 417 -23.07 27.91 11.02
C THR A 417 -23.50 29.35 10.72
N ASP A 418 -23.99 30.07 11.72
CA ASP A 418 -24.40 31.49 11.58
C ASP A 418 -23.22 32.44 11.36
N LYS A 419 -22.03 32.08 11.87
CA LYS A 419 -20.81 32.86 11.65
C LYS A 419 -20.17 32.46 10.32
N GLU A 420 -20.50 33.19 9.25
CA GLU A 420 -19.77 33.08 7.98
C GLU A 420 -18.32 33.54 8.17
N GLY A 421 -17.39 32.59 8.19
CA GLY A 421 -15.96 32.82 8.25
C GLY A 421 -15.33 32.93 6.86
N PRO A 422 -14.02 33.20 6.78
CA PRO A 422 -13.34 33.33 5.50
C PRO A 422 -13.38 32.01 4.72
N THR A 423 -13.81 32.09 3.46
CA THR A 423 -13.80 30.96 2.53
C THR A 423 -12.38 30.49 2.27
N LEU A 424 -12.13 29.19 2.37
CA LEU A 424 -10.84 28.62 2.01
C LEU A 424 -10.60 28.80 0.49
N LYS A 425 -9.43 29.30 0.11
CA LYS A 425 -9.02 29.43 -1.29
C LYS A 425 -8.24 28.18 -1.72
N SER A 426 -8.41 27.75 -2.98
CA SER A 426 -7.56 26.69 -3.53
C SER A 426 -6.12 27.18 -3.65
N LYS A 427 -5.16 26.35 -3.25
CA LYS A 427 -3.73 26.69 -3.29
C LYS A 427 -3.11 26.60 -4.70
N GLY A 428 -3.90 26.32 -5.73
CA GLY A 428 -3.42 26.09 -7.10
C GLY A 428 -2.74 24.74 -7.27
N LYS A 429 -2.65 24.25 -8.51
CA LYS A 429 -1.94 23.01 -8.86
C LYS A 429 -0.65 23.35 -9.61
N ALA A 430 0.38 22.51 -9.47
CA ALA A 430 1.58 22.64 -10.28
C ALA A 430 1.27 22.48 -11.78
N ASN A 431 2.08 23.11 -12.65
CA ASN A 431 1.94 23.01 -14.09
C ASN A 431 2.03 21.56 -14.56
N PHE A 432 1.19 21.21 -15.55
CA PHE A 432 1.09 19.85 -16.08
C PHE A 432 2.43 19.31 -16.61
N VAL A 433 3.15 20.12 -17.39
CA VAL A 433 4.48 19.76 -17.92
C VAL A 433 5.50 19.56 -16.79
N ALA A 434 5.47 20.41 -15.77
CA ALA A 434 6.34 20.27 -14.62
C ALA A 434 6.05 18.96 -13.86
N LYS A 435 4.78 18.57 -13.74
CA LYS A 435 4.41 17.28 -13.13
C LYS A 435 4.95 16.08 -13.92
N ILE A 436 4.85 16.12 -15.25
CA ILE A 436 5.42 15.08 -16.12
C ILE A 436 6.94 14.99 -15.91
N ALA A 437 7.65 16.13 -16.01
CA ALA A 437 9.09 16.16 -15.83
C ALA A 437 9.55 15.64 -14.46
N VAL A 438 8.88 16.07 -13.38
CA VAL A 438 9.16 15.62 -12.01
C VAL A 438 8.88 14.12 -11.86
N LEU A 439 7.78 13.63 -12.42
CA LEU A 439 7.43 12.22 -12.35
C LEU A 439 8.42 11.33 -13.13
N THR A 440 8.79 11.75 -14.34
CA THR A 440 9.79 11.06 -15.16
C THR A 440 11.14 11.03 -14.45
N TRP A 441 11.61 12.17 -13.93
CA TRP A 441 12.85 12.24 -13.16
C TRP A 441 12.83 11.32 -11.94
N ARG A 442 11.73 11.34 -11.18
CA ARG A 442 11.54 10.47 -10.02
C ARG A 442 11.59 8.99 -10.42
N SER A 443 10.86 8.60 -11.46
CA SER A 443 10.82 7.20 -11.91
C SER A 443 12.20 6.76 -12.42
N LEU A 444 12.92 7.57 -13.18
CA LEU A 444 14.30 7.28 -13.60
C LEU A 444 15.25 7.04 -12.41
N LEU A 445 15.15 7.88 -11.39
CA LEU A 445 15.97 7.75 -10.19
C LEU A 445 15.59 6.52 -9.35
N ILE A 446 14.31 6.15 -9.31
CA ILE A 446 13.86 4.89 -8.71
C ILE A 446 14.42 3.70 -9.49
N MET A 447 14.32 3.72 -10.81
CA MET A 447 14.80 2.65 -11.68
C MET A 447 16.32 2.44 -11.54
N SER A 448 17.09 3.52 -11.44
CA SER A 448 18.55 3.43 -11.29
C SER A 448 18.97 2.91 -9.91
N ARG A 449 18.26 3.29 -8.84
CA ARG A 449 18.57 2.88 -7.45
C ARG A 449 18.00 1.52 -7.07
N GLU A 450 16.91 1.06 -7.69
CA GLU A 450 16.31 -0.25 -7.41
C GLU A 450 17.04 -1.38 -8.18
N TRP A 451 18.27 -1.68 -7.76
CA TRP A 451 19.15 -2.64 -8.44
C TRP A 451 18.55 -4.03 -8.63
N LYS A 452 17.77 -4.51 -7.65
CA LYS A 452 17.20 -5.87 -7.62
C LYS A 452 16.29 -6.17 -8.80
N TYR A 453 15.60 -5.16 -9.34
CA TYR A 453 14.58 -5.38 -10.37
C TYR A 453 15.09 -5.02 -11.76
N TYR A 454 15.72 -3.86 -11.93
CA TYR A 454 16.10 -3.36 -13.25
C TYR A 454 17.48 -3.89 -13.68
N TRP A 455 18.50 -3.83 -12.83
CA TRP A 455 19.83 -4.30 -13.18
C TRP A 455 19.92 -5.82 -13.25
N LEU A 456 19.28 -6.53 -12.33
CA LEU A 456 19.15 -8.00 -12.42
C LEU A 456 18.45 -8.41 -13.72
N ARG A 457 17.41 -7.68 -14.13
CA ARG A 457 16.74 -7.92 -15.41
C ARG A 457 17.68 -7.70 -16.59
N LEU A 458 18.48 -6.63 -16.61
CA LEU A 458 19.49 -6.43 -17.66
C LEU A 458 20.45 -7.62 -17.76
N ILE A 459 20.97 -8.10 -16.63
CA ILE A 459 21.87 -9.27 -16.58
C ILE A 459 21.18 -10.52 -17.14
N LEU A 460 19.93 -10.79 -16.75
CA LEU A 460 19.18 -11.95 -17.23
C LEU A 460 18.93 -11.91 -18.73
N TYR A 461 18.66 -10.73 -19.31
CA TYR A 461 18.48 -10.58 -20.76
C TYR A 461 19.79 -10.82 -21.51
N MET A 462 20.91 -10.33 -20.99
CA MET A 462 22.24 -10.56 -21.57
C MET A 462 22.62 -12.04 -21.51
N PHE A 463 22.36 -12.69 -20.37
CA PHE A 463 22.61 -14.11 -20.20
C PHE A 463 21.76 -14.94 -21.17
N LEU A 464 20.47 -14.63 -21.31
CA LEU A 464 19.59 -15.30 -22.26
C LEU A 464 20.05 -15.09 -23.72
N ALA A 465 20.42 -13.87 -24.09
CA ALA A 465 20.94 -13.57 -25.42
C ALA A 465 22.25 -14.33 -25.71
N LEU A 466 23.14 -14.45 -24.72
CA LEU A 466 24.37 -15.23 -24.80
C LEU A 466 24.07 -16.72 -24.99
N CYS A 467 23.18 -17.31 -24.17
CA CYS A 467 22.80 -18.73 -24.30
C CYS A 467 22.22 -19.06 -25.67
N ILE A 468 21.30 -18.22 -26.18
CA ILE A 468 20.72 -18.43 -27.50
C ILE A 468 21.78 -18.20 -28.58
N GLY A 469 22.60 -17.15 -28.47
CA GLY A 469 23.65 -16.85 -29.45
C GLY A 469 24.68 -17.97 -29.57
N THR A 470 25.12 -18.58 -28.47
CA THR A 470 26.08 -19.69 -28.51
C THR A 470 25.47 -20.96 -29.07
N MET A 471 24.22 -21.28 -28.73
CA MET A 471 23.50 -22.45 -29.26
C MET A 471 23.35 -22.43 -30.78
N PHE A 472 23.18 -21.24 -31.38
CA PHE A 472 23.00 -21.05 -32.82
C PHE A 472 24.24 -20.51 -33.53
N SER A 473 25.44 -20.61 -32.93
CA SER A 473 26.68 -20.13 -33.53
C SER A 473 27.17 -21.01 -34.69
N GLY A 474 27.94 -20.43 -35.61
CA GLY A 474 28.58 -21.18 -36.71
C GLY A 474 27.68 -21.50 -37.92
N LEU A 475 26.69 -20.64 -38.22
CA LEU A 475 25.76 -20.86 -39.33
C LEU A 475 26.39 -20.55 -40.70
N GLY A 476 26.51 -21.57 -41.55
CA GLY A 476 26.92 -21.40 -42.95
C GLY A 476 25.90 -20.66 -43.84
N HIS A 477 26.20 -20.52 -45.13
CA HIS A 477 25.35 -19.86 -46.13
C HIS A 477 24.47 -20.83 -46.96
N SER A 478 24.20 -22.04 -46.44
CA SER A 478 23.38 -23.03 -47.13
C SER A 478 21.88 -22.76 -47.02
N LEU A 479 21.07 -23.33 -47.92
CA LEU A 479 19.60 -23.25 -47.80
C LEU A 479 19.07 -23.86 -46.48
N SER A 480 19.77 -24.85 -45.92
CA SER A 480 19.45 -25.43 -44.62
C SER A 480 19.69 -24.48 -43.44
N SER A 481 20.62 -23.53 -43.56
CA SER A 481 20.90 -22.55 -42.50
C SER A 481 19.84 -21.45 -42.43
N VAL A 482 19.01 -21.28 -43.47
CA VAL A 482 17.88 -20.35 -43.46
C VAL A 482 16.89 -20.72 -42.37
N GLY A 483 16.53 -22.01 -42.27
CA GLY A 483 15.60 -22.50 -41.26
C GLY A 483 16.12 -22.31 -39.83
N THR A 484 17.42 -22.53 -39.60
CA THR A 484 18.04 -22.38 -38.27
C THR A 484 18.17 -20.91 -37.87
N ARG A 485 18.45 -19.99 -38.79
CA ARG A 485 18.43 -18.53 -38.53
C ARG A 485 17.04 -18.05 -38.15
N VAL A 486 16.01 -18.49 -38.87
CA VAL A 486 14.62 -18.14 -38.54
C VAL A 486 14.24 -18.65 -37.15
N ALA A 487 14.61 -19.90 -36.82
CA ALA A 487 14.39 -20.47 -35.50
C ALA A 487 15.10 -19.65 -34.40
N ALA A 488 16.35 -19.24 -34.62
CA ALA A 488 17.10 -18.44 -33.66
C ALA A 488 16.46 -17.07 -33.41
N VAL A 489 16.04 -16.36 -34.47
CA VAL A 489 15.34 -15.06 -34.35
C VAL A 489 14.01 -15.23 -33.61
N PHE A 490 13.25 -16.29 -33.93
CA PHE A 490 12.00 -16.60 -33.22
C PHE A 490 12.24 -16.85 -31.73
N VAL A 491 13.20 -17.70 -31.37
CA VAL A 491 13.54 -18.01 -29.98
C VAL A 491 14.02 -16.76 -29.24
N PHE A 492 14.87 -15.94 -29.87
CA PHE A 492 15.34 -14.67 -29.28
C PHE A 492 14.18 -13.74 -28.94
N VAL A 493 13.31 -13.39 -29.89
CA VAL A 493 12.20 -12.44 -29.66
C VAL A 493 11.18 -13.00 -28.66
N SER A 494 10.90 -14.31 -28.74
CA SER A 494 9.87 -14.98 -27.91
C SER A 494 10.30 -15.16 -26.47
N PHE A 495 11.53 -15.62 -26.22
CA PHE A 495 12.00 -15.85 -24.84
C PHE A 495 12.35 -14.55 -24.13
N THR A 496 12.87 -13.55 -24.85
CA THR A 496 13.13 -12.21 -24.27
C THR A 496 11.84 -11.46 -23.92
N SER A 497 10.74 -11.70 -24.65
CA SER A 497 9.43 -11.16 -24.24
C SER A 497 8.91 -11.85 -22.98
N LEU A 498 9.06 -13.17 -22.87
CA LEU A 498 8.66 -13.94 -21.69
C LEU A 498 9.43 -13.50 -20.43
N LEU A 499 10.70 -13.15 -20.59
CA LEU A 499 11.52 -12.63 -19.49
C LEU A 499 11.02 -11.28 -18.94
N SER A 500 10.21 -10.53 -19.71
CA SER A 500 9.63 -9.27 -19.24
C SER A 500 8.68 -9.42 -18.05
N ILE A 501 8.13 -10.61 -17.86
CA ILE A 501 7.18 -10.95 -16.79
C ILE A 501 7.83 -10.75 -15.41
N ALA A 502 9.16 -10.89 -15.32
CA ALA A 502 9.91 -10.60 -14.10
C ALA A 502 9.74 -9.15 -13.60
N GLY A 503 9.32 -8.21 -14.46
CA GLY A 503 9.07 -6.81 -14.12
C GLY A 503 7.71 -6.52 -13.47
N VAL A 504 6.78 -7.49 -13.40
CA VAL A 504 5.42 -7.30 -12.88
C VAL A 504 5.38 -6.73 -11.44
N PRO A 505 6.19 -7.19 -10.47
CA PRO A 505 6.15 -6.66 -9.11
C PRO A 505 6.47 -5.17 -9.02
N ALA A 506 7.43 -4.69 -9.82
CA ALA A 506 7.82 -3.28 -9.86
C ALA A 506 6.68 -2.41 -10.39
N GLN A 507 6.06 -2.82 -11.51
CA GLN A 507 4.92 -2.09 -12.09
C GLN A 507 3.70 -2.04 -11.15
N LEU A 508 3.41 -3.13 -10.44
CA LEU A 508 2.31 -3.16 -9.47
C LEU A 508 2.55 -2.21 -8.28
N LYS A 509 3.81 -2.05 -7.84
CA LYS A 509 4.19 -1.10 -6.79
C LYS A 509 3.94 0.34 -7.25
N GLU A 510 4.32 0.68 -8.48
CA GLU A 510 4.08 2.00 -9.06
C GLU A 510 2.59 2.31 -9.21
N ILE A 511 1.77 1.35 -9.66
CA ILE A 511 0.32 1.50 -9.75
C ILE A 511 -0.30 1.79 -8.37
N LYS A 512 0.18 1.14 -7.30
CA LYS A 512 -0.30 1.38 -5.93
C LYS A 512 0.06 2.78 -5.43
N ILE A 513 1.29 3.25 -5.69
CA ILE A 513 1.72 4.62 -5.35
C ILE A 513 0.87 5.65 -6.11
N TYR A 514 0.67 5.43 -7.41
CA TYR A 514 -0.19 6.25 -8.25
C TYR A 514 -1.62 6.31 -7.70
N ALA A 515 -2.21 5.17 -7.33
CA ALA A 515 -3.57 5.12 -6.79
C ALA A 515 -3.71 5.98 -5.52
N CYS A 516 -2.70 5.98 -4.64
CA CYS A 516 -2.69 6.83 -3.44
C CYS A 516 -2.52 8.32 -3.78
N GLU A 517 -1.62 8.66 -4.71
CA GLU A 517 -1.44 10.04 -5.20
C GLU A 517 -2.68 10.62 -5.87
N GLU A 518 -3.37 9.80 -6.67
CA GLU A 518 -4.58 10.20 -7.36
C GLU A 518 -5.75 10.38 -6.40
N ALA A 519 -5.82 9.57 -5.35
CA ALA A 519 -6.84 9.70 -4.33
C ALA A 519 -6.72 11.03 -3.54
N ASN A 520 -5.52 11.64 -3.53
CA ASN A 520 -5.26 13.00 -3.02
C ASN A 520 -5.23 14.08 -4.12
N GLN A 521 -5.61 13.73 -5.36
CA GLN A 521 -5.71 14.61 -6.54
C GLN A 521 -4.38 15.27 -6.99
N HIS A 522 -3.24 14.62 -6.78
CA HIS A 522 -1.93 15.20 -7.07
C HIS A 522 -1.44 14.96 -8.50
N SER A 523 -1.52 13.73 -9.02
CA SER A 523 -0.73 13.32 -10.18
C SER A 523 -1.51 13.26 -11.50
N GLY A 524 -2.75 12.78 -11.54
CA GLY A 524 -3.56 12.68 -12.76
C GLY A 524 -3.15 11.52 -13.67
N THR A 525 -4.12 10.83 -14.27
CA THR A 525 -3.90 9.60 -15.06
C THR A 525 -2.97 9.78 -16.26
N PHE A 526 -3.13 10.87 -17.01
CA PHE A 526 -2.31 11.11 -18.21
C PHE A 526 -0.85 11.38 -17.86
N VAL A 527 -0.62 12.20 -16.83
CA VAL A 527 0.73 12.51 -16.33
C VAL A 527 1.44 11.22 -15.92
N PHE A 528 0.73 10.33 -15.23
CA PHE A 528 1.26 9.03 -14.83
C PHE A 528 1.75 8.21 -16.03
N LEU A 529 0.91 8.04 -17.06
CA LEU A 529 1.25 7.19 -18.19
C LEU A 529 2.38 7.73 -19.05
N ILE A 530 2.39 9.05 -19.30
CA ILE A 530 3.48 9.69 -20.04
C ILE A 530 4.76 9.70 -19.21
N GLY A 531 4.66 9.96 -17.91
CA GLY A 531 5.79 9.89 -17.00
C GLY A 531 6.46 8.52 -17.00
N GLN A 532 5.65 7.46 -16.93
CA GLN A 532 6.09 6.06 -17.01
C GLN A 532 6.70 5.69 -18.36
N LEU A 533 6.10 6.15 -19.46
CA LEU A 533 6.62 5.89 -20.81
C LEU A 533 8.00 6.54 -20.99
N LEU A 534 8.12 7.81 -20.60
CA LEU A 534 9.38 8.55 -20.74
C LEU A 534 10.48 7.99 -19.84
N SER A 535 10.13 7.52 -18.64
CA SER A 535 11.12 6.94 -17.73
C SER A 535 11.59 5.55 -18.16
N SER A 536 10.75 4.76 -18.84
CA SER A 536 11.14 3.42 -19.28
C SER A 536 12.04 3.39 -20.53
N ILE A 537 11.95 4.41 -21.40
CA ILE A 537 12.70 4.48 -22.67
C ILE A 537 14.21 4.26 -22.49
N PRO A 538 14.95 4.98 -21.62
CA PRO A 538 16.41 4.82 -21.51
C PRO A 538 16.81 3.41 -21.09
N PHE A 539 16.06 2.81 -20.17
CA PHE A 539 16.34 1.47 -19.67
C PHE A 539 16.02 0.38 -20.71
N LEU A 540 14.88 0.49 -21.40
CA LEU A 540 14.52 -0.44 -22.48
C LEU A 540 15.44 -0.31 -23.68
N PHE A 541 15.92 0.90 -23.98
CA PHE A 541 16.89 1.13 -25.04
C PHE A 541 18.23 0.47 -24.72
N LEU A 542 18.73 0.64 -23.48
CA LEU A 542 19.93 -0.05 -23.00
C LEU A 542 19.79 -1.57 -23.11
N LEU A 543 18.64 -2.11 -22.68
CA LEU A 543 18.32 -3.54 -22.76
C LEU A 543 18.32 -4.05 -24.21
N SER A 544 17.73 -3.26 -25.12
CA SER A 544 17.63 -3.60 -26.53
C SER A 544 18.99 -3.65 -27.18
N VAL A 545 19.79 -2.58 -27.02
CA VAL A 545 21.13 -2.46 -27.59
C VAL A 545 22.03 -3.59 -27.08
N SER A 546 22.08 -3.79 -25.77
CA SER A 546 23.02 -4.75 -25.18
C SER A 546 22.72 -6.18 -25.62
N SER A 547 21.44 -6.60 -25.58
CA SER A 547 21.06 -7.97 -25.93
C SER A 547 21.06 -8.23 -27.44
N SER A 548 20.70 -7.22 -28.25
CA SER A 548 20.82 -7.31 -29.71
C SER A 548 22.26 -7.45 -30.17
N LEU A 549 23.20 -6.66 -29.63
CA LEU A 549 24.60 -6.74 -30.02
C LEU A 549 25.19 -8.14 -29.76
N VAL A 550 24.95 -8.69 -28.57
CA VAL A 550 25.43 -10.04 -28.22
C VAL A 550 24.84 -11.09 -29.15
N PHE A 551 23.52 -11.07 -29.35
CA PHE A 551 22.86 -12.05 -30.20
C PHE A 551 23.30 -11.93 -31.67
N TYR A 552 23.36 -10.72 -32.21
CA TYR A 552 23.63 -10.45 -33.63
C TYR A 552 25.02 -10.91 -34.07
N PHE A 553 26.04 -10.64 -33.26
CA PHE A 553 27.41 -11.02 -33.59
C PHE A 553 27.70 -12.50 -33.30
N LEU A 554 27.09 -13.12 -32.29
CA LEU A 554 27.32 -14.53 -31.99
C LEU A 554 26.76 -15.48 -33.05
N ILE A 555 25.60 -15.14 -33.62
CA ILE A 555 24.97 -15.95 -34.66
C ILE A 555 25.61 -15.73 -36.04
N GLY A 556 26.28 -14.58 -36.25
CA GLY A 556 26.86 -14.18 -37.53
C GLY A 556 25.80 -13.72 -38.54
N LEU A 557 24.89 -12.81 -38.15
CA LEU A 557 24.03 -12.09 -39.10
C LEU A 557 24.89 -11.15 -39.97
N ARG A 558 24.32 -10.58 -41.04
CA ARG A 558 25.10 -9.77 -42.01
C ARG A 558 25.74 -8.53 -41.37
N ASP A 559 27.00 -8.25 -41.69
CA ASP A 559 27.77 -7.15 -41.07
C ASP A 559 27.48 -5.75 -41.68
N ASP A 560 26.21 -5.39 -41.87
CA ASP A 560 25.81 -4.05 -42.30
C ASP A 560 25.22 -3.23 -41.15
N PHE A 561 25.74 -2.01 -40.96
CA PHE A 561 25.29 -1.10 -39.91
C PHE A 561 23.79 -0.76 -40.01
N SER A 562 23.27 -0.59 -41.23
CA SER A 562 21.86 -0.27 -41.46
C SER A 562 20.92 -1.41 -41.02
N LEU A 563 21.35 -2.66 -41.21
CA LEU A 563 20.60 -3.84 -40.83
C LEU A 563 20.62 -4.06 -39.32
N LEU A 564 21.78 -3.87 -38.69
CA LEU A 564 21.94 -3.91 -37.24
C LEU A 564 21.06 -2.86 -36.55
N MET A 565 21.07 -1.61 -37.05
CA MET A 565 20.25 -0.55 -36.48
C MET A 565 18.76 -0.83 -36.60
N TYR A 566 18.31 -1.37 -37.74
CA TYR A 566 16.92 -1.80 -37.88
C TYR A 566 16.59 -2.96 -36.92
N PHE A 567 17.49 -3.93 -36.75
CA PHE A 567 17.32 -5.04 -35.81
C PHE A 567 17.12 -4.53 -34.38
N THR A 568 18.01 -3.64 -33.92
CA THR A 568 17.92 -3.04 -32.58
C THR A 568 16.66 -2.19 -32.41
N LEU A 569 16.26 -1.42 -33.44
CA LEU A 569 15.06 -0.59 -33.38
C LEU A 569 13.78 -1.44 -33.35
N ASN A 570 13.70 -2.49 -34.16
CA ASN A 570 12.57 -3.42 -34.17
C ASN A 570 12.43 -4.12 -32.80
N PHE A 571 13.55 -4.59 -32.25
CA PHE A 571 13.57 -5.23 -30.93
C PHE A 571 13.18 -4.25 -29.81
N PHE A 572 13.66 -3.01 -29.86
CA PHE A 572 13.25 -1.95 -28.92
C PHE A 572 11.74 -1.68 -28.98
N MET A 573 11.16 -1.58 -30.17
CA MET A 573 9.71 -1.42 -30.33
C MET A 573 8.95 -2.63 -29.78
N CYS A 574 9.44 -3.85 -30.02
CA CYS A 574 8.87 -5.07 -29.44
C CYS A 574 8.87 -5.02 -27.90
N LEU A 575 9.96 -4.56 -27.26
CA LEU A 575 10.03 -4.38 -25.81
C LEU A 575 9.06 -3.31 -25.28
N LEU A 576 8.88 -2.20 -26.01
CA LEU A 576 7.91 -1.15 -25.66
C LEU A 576 6.46 -1.65 -25.70
N VAL A 577 6.10 -2.39 -26.75
CA VAL A 577 4.77 -3.03 -26.88
C VAL A 577 4.54 -3.97 -25.69
N ASN A 578 5.54 -4.81 -25.40
CA ASN A 578 5.48 -5.77 -24.33
C ASN A 578 5.32 -5.10 -22.95
N GLU A 579 6.08 -4.04 -22.66
CA GLU A 579 5.91 -3.28 -21.42
C GLU A 579 4.48 -2.71 -21.29
N GLY A 580 3.90 -2.24 -22.39
CA GLY A 580 2.49 -1.83 -22.44
C GLY A 580 1.51 -2.95 -22.10
N LEU A 581 1.75 -4.17 -22.59
CA LEU A 581 0.95 -5.35 -22.28
C LEU A 581 1.10 -5.78 -20.81
N VAL A 582 2.32 -5.78 -20.27
CA VAL A 582 2.56 -6.09 -18.84
C VAL A 582 1.81 -5.08 -17.96
N LEU A 583 1.89 -3.79 -18.30
CA LEU A 583 1.18 -2.73 -17.57
C LEU A 583 -0.34 -2.92 -17.64
N LEU A 584 -0.86 -3.29 -18.81
CA LEU A 584 -2.28 -3.60 -19.01
C LEU A 584 -2.74 -4.71 -18.06
N VAL A 585 -2.07 -5.86 -18.07
CA VAL A 585 -2.43 -7.00 -17.22
C VAL A 585 -2.27 -6.65 -15.74
N ALA A 586 -1.19 -5.94 -15.37
CA ALA A 586 -0.97 -5.49 -13.99
C ALA A 586 -2.09 -4.58 -13.49
N THR A 587 -2.59 -3.65 -14.32
CA THR A 587 -3.72 -2.80 -13.95
C THR A 587 -5.03 -3.58 -13.81
N ILE A 588 -5.21 -4.70 -14.51
CA ILE A 588 -6.41 -5.55 -14.41
C ILE A 588 -6.35 -6.49 -13.20
N CYS A 589 -5.22 -7.15 -12.94
CA CYS A 589 -5.15 -8.18 -11.91
C CYS A 589 -4.89 -7.61 -10.50
N GLN A 590 -4.14 -6.49 -10.38
CA GLN A 590 -3.74 -5.86 -9.09
C GLN A 590 -3.10 -6.81 -8.05
N ASN A 591 -2.75 -8.02 -8.46
CA ASN A 591 -2.17 -9.07 -7.64
C ASN A 591 -1.01 -9.68 -8.42
N ILE A 592 0.13 -9.88 -7.76
CA ILE A 592 1.36 -10.35 -8.41
C ILE A 592 1.14 -11.73 -9.03
N PHE A 593 0.64 -12.68 -8.23
CA PHE A 593 0.42 -14.08 -8.65
C PHE A 593 -0.47 -14.20 -9.89
N TRP A 594 -1.67 -13.60 -9.85
CA TRP A 594 -2.61 -13.64 -10.97
C TRP A 594 -2.09 -12.92 -12.21
N SER A 595 -1.34 -11.82 -12.04
CA SER A 595 -0.74 -11.10 -13.16
C SER A 595 0.29 -11.96 -13.89
N ILE A 596 1.15 -12.68 -13.15
CA ILE A 596 2.17 -13.55 -13.74
C ILE A 596 1.53 -14.69 -14.53
N ILE A 597 0.56 -15.40 -13.95
CA ILE A 597 -0.12 -16.52 -14.62
C ILE A 597 -0.78 -16.05 -15.92
N MET A 598 -1.59 -14.98 -15.85
CA MET A 598 -2.27 -14.44 -17.03
C MET A 598 -1.28 -14.01 -18.11
N LEU A 599 -0.19 -13.35 -17.73
CA LEU A 599 0.79 -12.85 -18.67
C LEU A 599 1.57 -14.00 -19.34
N VAL A 600 1.92 -15.07 -18.61
CA VAL A 600 2.52 -16.28 -19.18
C VAL A 600 1.58 -16.94 -20.19
N THR A 601 0.30 -17.11 -19.82
CA THR A 601 -0.70 -17.70 -20.74
C THR A 601 -0.87 -16.86 -22.00
N ILE A 602 -0.98 -15.54 -21.87
CA ILE A 602 -1.10 -14.63 -23.01
C ILE A 602 0.14 -14.70 -23.91
N HIS A 603 1.35 -14.65 -23.34
CA HIS A 603 2.58 -14.77 -24.11
C HIS A 603 2.68 -16.11 -24.84
N MET A 604 2.34 -17.23 -24.18
CA MET A 604 2.36 -18.56 -24.82
C MET A 604 1.42 -18.64 -26.02
N VAL A 605 0.19 -18.13 -25.89
CA VAL A 605 -0.77 -18.09 -27.00
C VAL A 605 -0.25 -17.20 -28.14
N MET A 606 0.31 -16.03 -27.83
CA MET A 606 0.88 -15.13 -28.85
C MET A 606 2.07 -15.76 -29.58
N MET A 607 2.96 -16.46 -28.85
CA MET A 607 4.12 -17.15 -29.43
C MET A 607 3.71 -18.28 -30.38
N LEU A 608 2.66 -19.03 -30.05
CA LEU A 608 2.10 -20.07 -30.95
C LEU A 608 1.60 -19.48 -32.28
N SER A 609 1.04 -18.27 -32.23
CA SER A 609 0.52 -17.56 -33.41
C SER A 609 1.55 -16.69 -34.15
N ALA A 610 2.81 -16.70 -33.71
CA ALA A 610 3.87 -15.79 -34.20
C ALA A 610 4.37 -16.10 -35.62
N GLY A 611 3.80 -17.10 -36.30
CA GLY A 611 4.15 -17.46 -37.67
C GLY A 611 5.29 -18.47 -37.81
N TYR A 612 5.99 -18.82 -36.73
CA TYR A 612 7.07 -19.82 -36.74
C TYR A 612 6.56 -21.26 -36.90
N PHE A 613 5.62 -21.68 -36.04
CA PHE A 613 5.12 -23.05 -36.04
C PHE A 613 4.18 -23.36 -37.22
N ARG A 614 3.41 -22.37 -37.65
CA ARG A 614 2.48 -22.48 -38.76
C ARG A 614 2.27 -21.12 -39.42
N ILE A 615 2.22 -21.12 -40.75
CA ILE A 615 1.96 -19.93 -41.56
C ILE A 615 0.61 -19.32 -41.17
N ARG A 616 0.56 -17.98 -41.09
CA ARG A 616 -0.62 -17.22 -40.65
C ARG A 616 -1.88 -17.54 -41.45
N SER A 617 -1.78 -17.61 -42.78
CA SER A 617 -2.89 -17.92 -43.70
C SER A 617 -3.43 -19.35 -43.56
N ALA A 618 -2.63 -20.27 -43.02
CA ALA A 618 -3.01 -21.65 -42.80
C ALA A 618 -3.67 -21.90 -41.43
N LEU A 619 -3.76 -20.88 -40.55
CA LEU A 619 -4.36 -21.03 -39.23
C LEU A 619 -5.89 -21.21 -39.29
N PRO A 620 -6.50 -21.97 -38.35
CA PRO A 620 -7.95 -22.07 -38.26
C PRO A 620 -8.62 -20.70 -38.06
N ARG A 621 -9.63 -20.41 -38.88
CA ARG A 621 -10.20 -19.06 -39.04
C ARG A 621 -10.79 -18.40 -37.78
N PRO A 622 -11.61 -19.07 -36.94
CA PRO A 622 -12.46 -18.36 -35.98
C PRO A 622 -11.77 -17.85 -34.71
N VAL A 623 -10.57 -18.33 -34.39
CA VAL A 623 -9.85 -17.94 -33.16
C VAL A 623 -8.39 -17.64 -33.45
N TRP A 624 -7.71 -18.54 -34.17
CA TRP A 624 -6.27 -18.49 -34.37
C TRP A 624 -5.87 -17.48 -35.45
N MET A 625 -6.56 -17.49 -36.59
CA MET A 625 -6.36 -16.48 -37.64
C MET A 625 -6.94 -15.14 -37.19
N TYR A 626 -8.20 -15.10 -36.77
CA TYR A 626 -8.84 -13.91 -36.21
C TYR A 626 -9.37 -14.20 -34.79
N PRO A 627 -9.01 -13.42 -33.75
CA PRO A 627 -8.17 -12.22 -33.74
C PRO A 627 -6.71 -12.46 -33.30
N VAL A 628 -6.34 -13.66 -32.84
CA VAL A 628 -5.08 -13.92 -32.10
C VAL A 628 -3.84 -13.56 -32.91
N SER A 629 -3.75 -13.99 -34.17
CA SER A 629 -2.57 -13.73 -35.01
C SER A 629 -2.33 -12.24 -35.30
N TYR A 630 -3.39 -11.41 -35.31
CA TYR A 630 -3.29 -9.97 -35.54
C TYR A 630 -2.94 -9.19 -34.29
N ILE A 631 -3.26 -9.71 -33.10
CA ILE A 631 -2.93 -9.10 -31.81
C ILE A 631 -1.51 -9.48 -31.38
N ALA A 632 -1.00 -10.63 -31.84
CA ALA A 632 0.34 -11.09 -31.54
C ALA A 632 1.42 -10.19 -32.16
N PHE A 633 2.00 -9.31 -31.32
CA PHE A 633 3.06 -8.39 -31.73
C PHE A 633 4.35 -9.13 -32.17
N HIS A 634 4.56 -10.33 -31.64
CA HIS A 634 5.63 -11.24 -32.03
C HIS A 634 5.71 -11.45 -33.54
N THR A 635 4.56 -11.63 -34.18
CA THR A 635 4.47 -11.91 -35.61
C THR A 635 5.07 -10.78 -36.44
N TYR A 636 4.74 -9.52 -36.12
CA TYR A 636 5.25 -8.35 -36.84
C TYR A 636 6.73 -8.08 -36.55
N SER A 637 7.20 -8.35 -35.33
CA SER A 637 8.62 -8.24 -35.00
C SER A 637 9.45 -9.26 -35.78
N ILE A 638 9.07 -10.55 -35.73
CA ILE A 638 9.78 -11.62 -36.45
C ILE A 638 9.73 -11.38 -37.95
N GLN A 639 8.56 -11.07 -38.51
CA GLN A 639 8.42 -10.77 -39.94
C GLN A 639 9.33 -9.61 -40.37
N GLY A 640 9.36 -8.52 -39.61
CA GLY A 640 10.23 -7.38 -39.89
C GLY A 640 11.73 -7.72 -39.80
N LEU A 641 12.15 -8.54 -38.83
CA LEU A 641 13.54 -8.99 -38.69
C LEU A 641 13.97 -9.92 -39.83
N LEU A 642 13.09 -10.84 -40.25
CA LEU A 642 13.34 -11.74 -41.38
C LEU A 642 13.40 -10.97 -42.70
N GLU A 643 12.47 -10.04 -42.94
CA GLU A 643 12.53 -9.15 -44.12
C GLU A 643 13.87 -8.41 -44.16
N ASN A 644 14.33 -7.87 -43.03
CA ASN A 644 15.60 -7.16 -42.95
C ASN A 644 16.84 -8.03 -43.24
N GLU A 645 16.89 -9.26 -42.73
CA GLU A 645 18.03 -10.18 -42.95
C GLU A 645 18.11 -10.65 -44.40
N TYR A 646 16.97 -10.96 -45.03
CA TYR A 646 16.95 -11.62 -46.33
C TYR A 646 16.79 -10.69 -47.53
N ILE A 647 16.53 -9.39 -47.33
CA ILE A 647 16.58 -8.39 -48.41
C ILE A 647 17.94 -8.43 -49.11
N GLY A 648 17.93 -8.67 -50.43
CA GLY A 648 19.13 -8.68 -51.28
C GLY A 648 20.00 -9.93 -51.15
N THR A 649 19.51 -11.02 -50.55
CA THR A 649 20.26 -12.29 -50.44
C THR A 649 19.89 -13.27 -51.56
N SER A 650 20.86 -14.08 -51.99
CA SER A 650 20.67 -15.16 -52.96
C SER A 650 21.39 -16.43 -52.50
N PHE A 651 20.70 -17.57 -52.52
CA PHE A 651 21.21 -18.87 -52.12
C PHE A 651 21.43 -19.76 -53.35
N ALA A 652 22.61 -20.35 -53.48
CA ALA A 652 22.86 -21.33 -54.53
C ALA A 652 22.14 -22.66 -54.20
N VAL A 653 21.34 -23.15 -55.15
CA VAL A 653 20.65 -24.44 -55.11
C VAL A 653 21.23 -25.30 -56.23
N GLY A 654 22.16 -26.19 -55.89
CA GLY A 654 22.94 -26.96 -56.86
C GLY A 654 23.97 -26.11 -57.61
N GLN A 655 24.38 -26.54 -58.81
CA GLN A 655 25.42 -25.86 -59.60
C GLN A 655 24.91 -24.69 -60.48
N VAL A 656 23.59 -24.53 -60.68
CA VAL A 656 23.05 -23.65 -61.75
C VAL A 656 21.93 -22.70 -61.31
N ARG A 657 21.24 -22.94 -60.19
CA ARG A 657 20.08 -22.11 -59.78
C ARG A 657 20.39 -21.29 -58.53
N SER A 658 20.19 -19.99 -58.58
CA SER A 658 20.19 -19.12 -57.39
C SER A 658 18.75 -18.82 -56.98
N LEU A 659 18.36 -19.19 -55.78
CA LEU A 659 17.08 -18.81 -55.19
C LEU A 659 17.25 -17.47 -54.47
N SER A 660 16.34 -16.53 -54.66
CA SER A 660 16.32 -15.32 -53.82
C SER A 660 15.96 -15.68 -52.37
N GLY A 661 16.49 -14.96 -51.39
CA GLY A 661 16.13 -15.15 -49.98
C GLY A 661 14.63 -15.00 -49.73
N TYR A 662 13.96 -14.16 -50.51
CA TYR A 662 12.50 -14.04 -50.49
C TYR A 662 11.81 -15.36 -50.88
N GLN A 663 12.18 -15.95 -52.02
CA GLN A 663 11.63 -17.23 -52.47
C GLN A 663 11.98 -18.38 -51.52
N ALA A 664 13.11 -18.29 -50.79
CA ALA A 664 13.51 -19.28 -49.79
C ALA A 664 12.60 -19.25 -48.56
N LEU A 665 11.97 -18.11 -48.25
CA LEU A 665 11.08 -17.95 -47.10
C LEU A 665 9.60 -18.01 -47.47
N GLN A 666 9.21 -17.61 -48.67
CA GLN A 666 7.80 -17.48 -49.09
C GLN A 666 7.01 -18.79 -48.98
N SER A 667 7.68 -19.94 -49.10
CA SER A 667 7.06 -21.27 -48.93
C SER A 667 6.81 -21.67 -47.47
N ALA A 668 7.57 -21.09 -46.53
CA ALA A 668 7.56 -21.47 -45.12
C ALA A 668 7.01 -20.37 -44.19
N TYR A 669 7.03 -19.11 -44.60
CA TYR A 669 6.67 -17.93 -43.79
C TYR A 669 5.92 -16.87 -44.61
N ASP A 670 4.99 -16.17 -43.96
CA ASP A 670 4.16 -15.11 -44.55
C ASP A 670 4.97 -13.81 -44.68
N ILE A 671 5.76 -13.69 -45.76
CA ILE A 671 6.65 -12.56 -46.02
C ILE A 671 6.24 -11.82 -47.30
N SER A 672 6.32 -10.50 -47.26
CA SER A 672 6.02 -9.63 -48.39
C SER A 672 7.27 -9.29 -49.20
N ALA A 673 7.13 -9.18 -50.53
CA ALA A 673 8.25 -8.95 -51.44
C ALA A 673 8.73 -7.49 -51.45
N ASP A 674 7.93 -6.56 -50.93
CA ASP A 674 8.19 -5.13 -51.01
C ASP A 674 9.27 -4.68 -50.03
N VAL A 675 10.27 -3.93 -50.49
CA VAL A 675 11.35 -3.40 -49.65
C VAL A 675 10.83 -2.49 -48.52
N ASN A 676 9.66 -1.87 -48.73
CA ASN A 676 9.02 -0.97 -47.76
C ASN A 676 8.20 -1.68 -46.68
N SER A 677 7.96 -2.98 -46.81
CA SER A 677 7.11 -3.72 -45.88
C SER A 677 7.67 -3.80 -44.46
N LYS A 678 9.00 -3.85 -44.33
CA LYS A 678 9.68 -3.84 -43.03
C LYS A 678 9.32 -2.60 -42.20
N TRP A 679 9.20 -1.44 -42.85
CA TRP A 679 8.76 -0.20 -42.20
C TRP A 679 7.29 -0.23 -41.82
N GLY A 680 6.45 -0.91 -42.61
CA GLY A 680 5.05 -1.19 -42.26
C GLY A 680 4.94 -2.02 -40.98
N ASN A 681 5.73 -3.08 -40.85
CA ASN A 681 5.78 -3.92 -39.65
C ASN A 681 6.22 -3.10 -38.41
N LEU A 682 7.23 -2.24 -38.57
CA LEU A 682 7.68 -1.34 -37.50
C LEU A 682 6.60 -0.33 -37.09
N LEU A 683 5.86 0.24 -38.05
CA LEU A 683 4.75 1.14 -37.79
C LEU A 683 3.62 0.44 -37.03
N VAL A 684 3.30 -0.80 -37.37
CA VAL A 684 2.30 -1.60 -36.65
C VAL A 684 2.72 -1.82 -35.20
N LEU A 685 3.98 -2.15 -34.93
CA LEU A 685 4.50 -2.27 -33.56
C LEU A 685 4.37 -0.95 -32.79
N PHE A 686 4.72 0.18 -33.41
CA PHE A 686 4.54 1.50 -32.79
C PHE A 686 3.07 1.80 -32.46
N LEU A 687 2.15 1.53 -33.39
CA LEU A 687 0.71 1.71 -33.18
C LEU A 687 0.18 0.80 -32.07
N MET A 688 0.66 -0.45 -31.97
CA MET A 688 0.33 -1.35 -30.87
C MET A 688 0.82 -0.84 -29.52
N ALA A 689 2.05 -0.31 -29.45
CA ALA A 689 2.59 0.25 -28.21
C ALA A 689 1.73 1.42 -27.72
N VAL A 690 1.34 2.32 -28.62
CA VAL A 690 0.42 3.43 -28.32
C VAL A 690 -0.97 2.89 -27.94
N GLY A 691 -1.49 1.91 -28.68
CA GLY A 691 -2.80 1.30 -28.45
C GLY A 691 -2.94 0.68 -27.06
N TYR A 692 -1.94 -0.09 -26.60
CA TYR A 692 -1.94 -0.64 -25.25
C TYR A 692 -1.93 0.46 -24.18
N ARG A 693 -1.19 1.56 -24.38
CA ARG A 693 -1.17 2.69 -23.44
C ARG A 693 -2.49 3.44 -23.40
N ILE A 694 -3.16 3.61 -24.54
CA ILE A 694 -4.52 4.18 -24.60
C ILE A 694 -5.51 3.27 -23.86
N LEU A 695 -5.43 1.95 -24.06
CA LEU A 695 -6.28 1.00 -23.34
C LEU A 695 -6.05 1.07 -21.82
N VAL A 696 -4.79 1.19 -21.38
CA VAL A 696 -4.46 1.42 -19.96
C VAL A 696 -5.01 2.76 -19.47
N PHE A 697 -4.92 3.84 -20.25
CA PHE A 697 -5.51 5.13 -19.91
C PHE A 697 -7.01 5.03 -19.68
N ILE A 698 -7.71 4.39 -20.62
CA ILE A 698 -9.14 4.13 -20.54
C ILE A 698 -9.45 3.29 -19.29
N LEU A 699 -8.71 2.21 -19.06
CA LEU A 699 -8.91 1.35 -17.90
C LEU A 699 -8.62 2.05 -16.59
N LEU A 700 -7.61 2.91 -16.50
CA LEU A 700 -7.32 3.69 -15.30
C LEU A 700 -8.39 4.77 -15.08
N GLN A 701 -8.91 5.41 -16.12
CA GLN A 701 -10.05 6.34 -15.99
C GLN A 701 -11.31 5.61 -15.51
N PHE A 702 -11.63 4.47 -16.13
CA PHE A 702 -12.74 3.64 -15.72
C PHE A 702 -12.51 3.00 -14.36
N ARG A 703 -11.29 2.62 -13.99
CA ARG A 703 -10.93 2.12 -12.67
C ARG A 703 -10.83 3.20 -11.63
N VAL A 704 -10.48 4.44 -11.90
CA VAL A 704 -10.64 5.47 -10.87
C VAL A 704 -12.14 5.59 -10.55
N ARG A 705 -13.01 5.57 -11.57
CA ARG A 705 -14.48 5.47 -11.41
C ARG A 705 -14.99 4.12 -10.86
N LYS A 706 -14.28 3.01 -11.10
CA LYS A 706 -14.67 1.65 -10.72
C LYS A 706 -13.93 1.11 -9.50
N THR A 707 -12.81 1.63 -9.04
CA THR A 707 -12.21 1.24 -7.73
C THR A 707 -13.05 1.88 -6.60
N LEU A 708 -13.85 2.90 -6.96
CA LEU A 708 -15.06 3.36 -6.27
C LEU A 708 -16.27 2.37 -6.38
N SER A 709 -16.23 1.36 -7.26
CA SER A 709 -17.33 0.42 -7.59
C SER A 709 -17.00 -1.10 -7.62
N LEU A 710 -15.74 -1.56 -7.52
CA LEU A 710 -15.29 -2.88 -8.02
C LEU A 710 -14.50 -3.71 -6.98
N ARG A 711 -14.59 -3.36 -5.69
CA ARG A 711 -14.44 -4.36 -4.61
C ARG A 711 -15.51 -5.47 -4.68
N CYS A 712 -16.47 -5.39 -5.61
CA CYS A 712 -17.56 -6.35 -5.77
C CYS A 712 -17.26 -7.59 -6.65
N LEU A 713 -16.13 -7.67 -7.36
CA LEU A 713 -15.94 -8.69 -8.40
C LEU A 713 -14.89 -9.78 -8.08
N PHE A 714 -13.92 -9.55 -7.20
CA PHE A 714 -12.89 -10.55 -6.85
C PHE A 714 -13.11 -11.27 -5.50
N ARG A 715 -14.33 -11.28 -4.96
CA ARG A 715 -14.68 -12.16 -3.81
C ARG A 715 -15.70 -13.25 -4.12
N CYS A 716 -16.00 -13.47 -5.41
CA CYS A 716 -16.70 -14.66 -5.88
C CYS A 716 -15.69 -15.75 -6.25
N ASN A 717 -14.95 -16.31 -5.28
CA ASN A 717 -14.43 -17.67 -5.40
C ASN A 717 -13.95 -18.35 -4.09
N GLN A 718 -14.47 -17.96 -2.91
CA GLN A 718 -14.10 -18.63 -1.65
C GLN A 718 -15.27 -19.17 -0.82
N ASN A 719 -16.52 -19.08 -1.29
CA ASN A 719 -17.68 -19.65 -0.57
C ASN A 719 -18.49 -20.62 -1.43
N THR A 720 -17.82 -21.61 -2.00
CA THR A 720 -18.48 -22.84 -2.49
C THR A 720 -17.69 -24.03 -1.95
N ASN A 721 -17.91 -24.34 -0.67
CA ASN A 721 -17.81 -25.69 -0.10
C ASN A 721 -18.24 -25.62 1.37
N ASN A 722 -19.54 -25.79 1.60
CA ASN A 722 -20.07 -26.47 2.77
C ASN A 722 -21.44 -27.03 2.36
N PRO A 723 -21.58 -28.35 2.13
CA PRO A 723 -22.89 -28.96 2.04
C PRO A 723 -23.44 -29.14 3.47
N ARG A 724 -24.75 -28.89 3.58
CA ARG A 724 -25.71 -29.28 4.62
C ARG A 724 -25.20 -29.66 6.00
#